data_AF-A0A3G2SAM4-F1
#
_entry.id   AF-A0A3G2SAM4-F1
#
_cell.length_a   1.000
_cell.length_b   1.000
_cell.length_c   1.000
_cell.angle_alpha   90.00
_cell.angle_beta   90.00
_cell.angle_gamma   90.00
#
_symmetry.space_group_name_H-M   'P 1'
#
loop_
_entity.id
_entity.type
_entity.pdbx_description
1 polymer ?
#
loop_
_entity_poly.entity_id
_entity_poly.type
_entity_poly.pdbx_seq_one_letter_code
_entity_poly.pdbx_strand_id
1 'polypeptide(L)'
;MASDAEKRAFLASLPCDAESVLSTLTSIEDVWWVAAAAVAAVRTGTAWLAADAERVLAHALERSASFDQEVQAVLSKDVDRLLAWLDAEPDRLPRVVLRRKLWHMRWLLSIPLSRSKSALVETDMARLSDIPLLEHARTLCLAGNERALRALLGTNASVALCLYPHRFVLLRLLLTCGGVSPDHLMQLRLLPGTHLPVADRESGAWVDALGSFALWTEHPGMVSALARRGAATHPPAPPPPPPALSDWYMDVIRELEGRWGLVDAAFALAQAGERMGMVPLRAARDELAFLHMLVYELHAEAWSVSTLRAAKAADLVRLVVSHPAPMSETAQRLRDAVLPYLQHGTYADAHTLHAYSASALGVHIALMVLDTLSPARALPLVSAMLSWLDKEDQMRLTLVVIGAYDATDRASLAMYADMLRDVPLPDASPSPLYLVLSRAPKHDALALWKCTHVASSHQLMHAVRDVRVLVDMAQALAPIRAYAPSYLWGDDVHRHRAHRMAVELVQHALTQRGHERAALERILQALAPWIGTHAPYLPTECVRTLFKQLLLARAPILFNEVVHALPHTCPKIAALLSHEDAEALVLETARAWTEQAPTCDPLHGALQRARDTLDAVPPSPSVNAELSFLQLLGLLHEHASPLSPKDVRATSRLDLLARVLSSHRDAYRTAQPLARACMINEDDDVRIEAMLTDAAAASGDVSAALRSCDRLVTRVLSLDHTQHTEAYDVAWRTCFQLAKQPWMWPDHRAPTQVFGHALRLAPPEHISTILTTLAPLAVRASHPPTIPRRDAQPTHAWSRLLTRTEEQSTAQLLDSVATQHAPNAARMARSLFDMGAAWWNEAK
;
A
#
# COMPACT_ATOMS: atom_id res chain seq x y z
N MET A 1 40.28 41.60 -84.85
CA MET A 1 41.41 40.65 -84.67
C MET A 1 42.31 41.09 -83.51
N ALA A 2 42.08 40.58 -82.31
CA ALA A 2 43.07 40.68 -81.24
C ALA A 2 44.35 39.93 -81.67
N SER A 3 45.52 40.54 -81.53
CA SER A 3 46.78 39.89 -81.91
C SER A 3 47.09 38.69 -81.01
N ASP A 4 47.78 37.66 -81.51
CA ASP A 4 48.25 36.54 -80.68
C ASP A 4 49.09 36.99 -79.46
N ALA A 5 49.67 38.21 -79.53
CA ALA A 5 50.36 38.85 -78.43
C ALA A 5 49.41 39.27 -77.30
N GLU A 6 48.22 39.81 -77.61
CA GLU A 6 47.19 40.18 -76.63
C GLU A 6 46.65 38.94 -75.90
N LYS A 7 46.41 37.83 -76.63
CA LYS A 7 45.99 36.56 -76.06
C LYS A 7 47.01 36.02 -75.04
N ARG A 8 48.31 36.07 -75.35
CA ARG A 8 49.37 35.64 -74.43
C ARG A 8 49.56 36.58 -73.25
N ALA A 9 49.45 37.89 -73.47
CA ALA A 9 49.54 38.90 -72.42
C ALA A 9 48.42 38.74 -71.37
N PHE A 10 47.19 38.45 -71.81
CA PHE A 10 46.07 38.17 -70.92
C PHE A 10 46.34 36.94 -70.04
N LEU A 11 46.75 35.81 -70.64
CA LEU A 11 47.02 34.59 -69.87
C LEU A 11 48.15 34.77 -68.85
N ALA A 12 49.13 35.62 -69.14
CA ALA A 12 50.21 35.97 -68.22
C ALA A 12 49.77 36.94 -67.09
N SER A 13 48.68 37.69 -67.29
CA SER A 13 48.13 38.61 -66.28
C SER A 13 47.22 37.96 -65.24
N LEU A 14 46.87 36.68 -65.41
CA LEU A 14 46.07 35.94 -64.44
C LEU A 14 46.94 35.53 -63.22
N PRO A 15 46.46 35.72 -61.98
CA PRO A 15 45.11 36.15 -61.58
C PRO A 15 44.93 37.68 -61.58
N CYS A 16 43.78 38.15 -62.09
CA CYS A 16 43.36 39.56 -62.06
C CYS A 16 41.89 39.70 -61.59
N ASP A 17 41.40 40.93 -61.43
CA ASP A 17 40.02 41.23 -61.02
C ASP A 17 39.00 40.86 -62.12
N ALA A 18 37.78 40.49 -61.71
CA ALA A 18 36.77 39.99 -62.62
C ALA A 18 36.29 41.04 -63.65
N GLU A 19 36.33 42.34 -63.31
CA GLU A 19 35.97 43.42 -64.23
C GLU A 19 37.01 43.59 -65.34
N SER A 20 38.29 43.55 -64.99
CA SER A 20 39.40 43.53 -65.95
C SER A 20 39.33 42.31 -66.88
N VAL A 21 38.99 41.13 -66.34
CA VAL A 21 38.75 39.93 -67.16
C VAL A 21 37.59 40.14 -68.13
N LEU A 22 36.43 40.58 -67.66
CA LEU A 22 35.27 40.82 -68.53
C LEU A 22 35.58 41.84 -69.63
N SER A 23 36.23 42.95 -69.29
CA SER A 23 36.60 43.99 -70.27
C SER A 23 37.51 43.43 -71.37
N THR A 24 38.48 42.58 -71.00
CA THR A 24 39.40 41.95 -71.95
C THR A 24 38.70 40.88 -72.81
N LEU A 25 37.78 40.10 -72.23
CA LEU A 25 37.03 39.09 -72.99
C LEU A 25 36.06 39.72 -74.00
N THR A 26 35.51 40.91 -73.71
CA THR A 26 34.59 41.61 -74.63
C THR A 26 35.27 42.12 -75.91
N SER A 27 36.57 42.42 -75.89
CA SER A 27 37.30 42.96 -77.04
C SER A 27 37.77 41.88 -78.04
N ILE A 28 37.70 40.60 -77.66
CA ILE A 28 38.23 39.49 -78.45
C ILE A 28 37.12 38.85 -79.29
N GLU A 29 37.29 38.73 -80.61
CA GLU A 29 36.25 38.17 -81.50
C GLU A 29 36.14 36.63 -81.43
N ASP A 30 37.23 35.93 -81.10
CA ASP A 30 37.32 34.46 -81.08
C ASP A 30 36.57 33.84 -79.90
N VAL A 31 35.39 33.27 -80.20
CA VAL A 31 34.44 32.72 -79.23
C VAL A 31 35.02 31.56 -78.41
N TRP A 32 35.76 30.65 -79.03
CA TRP A 32 36.28 29.45 -78.34
C TRP A 32 37.52 29.75 -77.53
N TRP A 33 38.31 30.73 -77.96
CA TRP A 33 39.38 31.28 -77.12
C TRP A 33 38.81 32.00 -75.90
N VAL A 34 37.74 32.80 -76.05
CA VAL A 34 37.03 33.45 -74.93
C VAL A 34 36.49 32.42 -73.93
N ALA A 35 35.94 31.30 -74.40
CA ALA A 35 35.51 30.19 -73.56
C ALA A 35 36.67 29.55 -72.77
N ALA A 36 37.81 29.28 -73.42
CA ALA A 36 38.98 28.70 -72.76
C ALA A 36 39.62 29.68 -71.75
N ALA A 37 39.70 30.96 -72.11
CA ALA A 37 40.21 32.05 -71.28
C ALA A 37 39.33 32.26 -70.03
N ALA A 38 38.00 32.18 -70.16
CA ALA A 38 37.07 32.26 -69.03
C ALA A 38 37.28 31.11 -68.02
N VAL A 39 37.46 29.86 -68.50
CA VAL A 39 37.77 28.71 -67.64
C VAL A 39 39.11 28.90 -66.91
N ALA A 40 40.14 29.39 -67.62
CA ALA A 40 41.45 29.66 -67.03
C ALA A 40 41.40 30.78 -65.97
N ALA A 41 40.62 31.84 -66.23
CA ALA A 41 40.44 32.96 -65.30
C ALA A 41 39.72 32.52 -64.02
N VAL A 42 38.62 31.78 -64.12
CA VAL A 42 37.90 31.27 -62.93
C VAL A 42 38.74 30.27 -62.15
N ARG A 43 39.58 29.47 -62.83
CA ARG A 43 40.50 28.52 -62.15
C ARG A 43 41.57 29.24 -61.32
N THR A 44 42.03 30.40 -61.75
CA THR A 44 43.11 31.16 -61.11
C THR A 44 42.56 32.23 -60.14
N GLY A 45 41.30 32.64 -60.28
CA GLY A 45 40.61 33.63 -59.45
C GLY A 45 40.16 33.11 -58.08
N THR A 46 41.10 32.71 -57.21
CA THR A 46 40.80 32.16 -55.87
C THR A 46 40.20 33.16 -54.87
N ALA A 47 40.17 34.44 -55.19
CA ALA A 47 39.62 35.52 -54.36
C ALA A 47 38.32 36.13 -54.94
N TRP A 48 37.76 35.54 -56.00
CA TRP A 48 36.55 36.06 -56.62
C TRP A 48 35.30 35.70 -55.83
N LEU A 49 34.30 36.58 -55.87
CA LEU A 49 32.94 36.22 -55.47
C LEU A 49 32.37 35.25 -56.50
N ALA A 50 31.56 34.29 -56.06
CA ALA A 50 30.88 33.33 -56.92
C ALA A 50 29.97 34.04 -57.95
N ALA A 51 29.43 35.21 -57.61
CA ALA A 51 28.65 36.05 -58.52
C ALA A 51 29.51 36.62 -59.66
N ASP A 52 30.77 36.98 -59.38
CA ASP A 52 31.69 37.51 -60.38
C ASP A 52 32.16 36.42 -61.34
N ALA A 53 32.44 35.24 -60.82
CA ALA A 53 32.72 34.06 -61.63
C ALA A 53 31.51 33.68 -62.51
N GLU A 54 30.28 33.78 -61.99
CA GLU A 54 29.06 33.53 -62.76
C GLU A 54 28.91 34.51 -63.93
N ARG A 55 29.18 35.81 -63.71
CA ARG A 55 29.17 36.84 -64.77
C ARG A 55 30.17 36.50 -65.90
N VAL A 56 31.39 36.11 -65.54
CA VAL A 56 32.44 35.74 -66.51
C VAL A 56 32.05 34.51 -67.33
N LEU A 57 31.53 33.47 -66.68
CA LEU A 57 31.08 32.26 -67.36
C LEU A 57 29.83 32.50 -68.21
N ALA A 58 28.88 33.33 -67.74
CA ALA A 58 27.68 33.70 -68.48
C ALA A 58 28.04 34.42 -69.79
N HIS A 59 28.99 35.35 -69.75
CA HIS A 59 29.49 36.02 -70.96
C HIS A 59 30.06 35.03 -71.98
N ALA A 60 30.92 34.09 -71.54
CA ALA A 60 31.44 33.04 -72.42
C ALA A 60 30.33 32.12 -72.97
N LEU A 61 29.32 31.82 -72.14
CA LEU A 61 28.21 30.97 -72.52
C LEU A 61 27.29 31.62 -73.57
N GLU A 62 27.02 32.92 -73.45
CA GLU A 62 26.21 33.67 -74.42
C GLU A 62 26.88 33.71 -75.79
N ARG A 63 28.19 33.95 -75.83
CA ARG A 63 28.95 34.03 -77.09
C ARG A 63 29.06 32.72 -77.84
N SER A 64 29.02 31.59 -77.14
CA SER A 64 29.05 30.25 -77.74
C SER A 64 27.67 29.58 -77.83
N ALA A 65 26.58 30.35 -77.70
CA ALA A 65 25.21 29.82 -77.72
C ALA A 65 24.77 29.23 -79.07
N SER A 66 25.29 29.73 -80.20
CA SER A 66 24.94 29.19 -81.53
C SER A 66 25.33 27.72 -81.71
N PHE A 67 26.42 27.29 -81.06
CA PHE A 67 26.88 25.90 -81.10
C PHE A 67 25.89 24.92 -80.47
N ASP A 68 25.05 25.38 -79.54
CA ASP A 68 24.03 24.51 -78.93
C ASP A 68 23.00 24.04 -79.96
N GLN A 69 22.67 24.86 -80.96
CA GLN A 69 21.74 24.49 -82.03
C GLN A 69 22.33 23.40 -82.94
N GLU A 70 23.63 23.48 -83.22
CA GLU A 70 24.37 22.47 -84.00
C GLU A 70 24.36 21.10 -83.30
N VAL A 71 24.63 21.09 -81.99
CA VAL A 71 24.63 19.84 -81.20
C VAL A 71 23.22 19.27 -81.09
N GLN A 72 22.21 20.11 -80.85
CA GLN A 72 20.81 19.67 -80.76
C GLN A 72 20.30 19.03 -82.06
N ALA A 73 20.75 19.50 -83.23
CA ALA A 73 20.35 18.93 -84.52
C ALA A 73 20.83 17.49 -84.74
N VAL A 74 21.88 17.06 -84.03
CA VAL A 74 22.50 15.72 -84.17
C VAL A 74 22.23 14.83 -82.96
N LEU A 75 21.72 15.41 -81.87
CA LEU A 75 21.46 14.71 -80.62
C LEU A 75 20.52 13.52 -80.84
N SER A 76 21.03 12.31 -80.57
CA SER A 76 20.25 11.09 -80.71
C SER A 76 20.65 10.06 -79.65
N LYS A 77 19.80 9.04 -79.44
CA LYS A 77 20.15 7.88 -78.60
C LYS A 77 21.14 6.94 -79.31
N ASP A 78 21.34 7.10 -80.61
CA ASP A 78 22.32 6.37 -81.38
C ASP A 78 23.72 6.97 -81.17
N VAL A 79 24.52 6.27 -80.36
CA VAL A 79 25.87 6.70 -79.98
C VAL A 79 26.81 6.70 -81.18
N ASP A 80 26.61 5.81 -82.16
CA ASP A 80 27.52 5.66 -83.28
C ASP A 80 27.37 6.83 -84.27
N ARG A 81 26.15 7.33 -84.47
CA ARG A 81 25.89 8.58 -85.21
C ARG A 81 26.54 9.81 -84.56
N LEU A 82 26.52 9.89 -83.23
CA LEU A 82 27.15 10.99 -82.50
C LEU A 82 28.67 10.94 -82.58
N LEU A 83 29.26 9.74 -82.50
CA LEU A 83 30.71 9.55 -82.69
C LEU A 83 31.14 9.98 -84.09
N ALA A 84 30.43 9.55 -85.13
CA ALA A 84 30.71 9.96 -86.51
C ALA A 84 30.66 11.49 -86.69
N TRP A 85 29.73 12.18 -86.01
CA TRP A 85 29.66 13.64 -86.04
C TRP A 85 30.80 14.32 -85.29
N LEU A 86 31.20 13.79 -84.13
CA LEU A 86 32.34 14.29 -83.34
C LEU A 86 33.67 14.14 -84.10
N ASP A 87 33.83 13.04 -84.84
CA ASP A 87 35.07 12.73 -85.57
C ASP A 87 35.16 13.43 -86.94
N ALA A 88 34.04 13.94 -87.46
CA ALA A 88 34.00 14.59 -88.77
C ALA A 88 34.83 15.88 -88.86
N GLU A 89 35.04 16.57 -87.73
CA GLU A 89 35.92 17.74 -87.63
C GLU A 89 36.75 17.67 -86.34
N PRO A 90 38.08 17.93 -86.40
CA PRO A 90 38.97 17.78 -85.25
C PRO A 90 38.64 18.73 -84.09
N ASP A 91 38.00 19.87 -84.39
CA ASP A 91 37.70 20.89 -83.39
C ASP A 91 36.40 20.61 -82.60
N ARG A 92 35.52 19.71 -83.08
CA ARG A 92 34.21 19.49 -82.45
C ARG A 92 34.32 18.88 -81.06
N LEU A 93 35.17 17.87 -80.88
CA LEU A 93 35.37 17.24 -79.58
C LEU A 93 35.89 18.24 -78.51
N PRO A 94 36.97 19.00 -78.75
CA PRO A 94 37.41 20.06 -77.82
C PRO A 94 36.35 21.11 -77.52
N ARG A 95 35.59 21.56 -78.54
CA ARG A 95 34.51 22.55 -78.38
C ARG A 95 33.36 22.02 -77.52
N VAL A 96 32.95 20.77 -77.73
CA VAL A 96 31.92 20.08 -76.93
C VAL A 96 32.38 19.94 -75.48
N VAL A 97 33.61 19.49 -75.23
CA VAL A 97 34.16 19.33 -73.88
C VAL A 97 34.26 20.69 -73.17
N LEU A 98 34.76 21.72 -73.85
CA LEU A 98 34.89 23.06 -73.29
C LEU A 98 33.52 23.69 -72.98
N ARG A 99 32.55 23.54 -73.89
CA ARG A 99 31.17 24.00 -73.70
C ARG A 99 30.49 23.30 -72.52
N ARG A 100 30.68 21.98 -72.37
CA ARG A 100 30.18 21.20 -71.22
C ARG A 100 30.84 21.64 -69.91
N LYS A 101 32.16 21.91 -69.92
CA LYS A 101 32.90 22.39 -68.75
C LYS A 101 32.38 23.74 -68.24
N LEU A 102 32.10 24.69 -69.13
CA LEU A 102 31.48 25.98 -68.77
C LEU A 102 30.13 25.79 -68.07
N TRP A 103 29.29 24.90 -68.59
CA TRP A 103 27.99 24.58 -67.97
C TRP A 103 28.15 23.96 -66.58
N HIS A 104 29.05 22.98 -66.42
CA HIS A 104 29.33 22.35 -65.12
C HIS A 104 29.83 23.37 -64.10
N MET A 105 30.79 24.23 -64.47
CA MET A 105 31.29 25.27 -63.58
C MET A 105 30.17 26.22 -63.14
N ARG A 106 29.29 26.62 -64.07
CA ARG A 106 28.14 27.46 -63.73
C ARG A 106 27.16 26.77 -62.77
N TRP A 107 26.87 25.48 -62.98
CA TRP A 107 26.03 24.70 -62.07
C TRP A 107 26.65 24.61 -60.68
N LEU A 108 27.95 24.35 -60.58
CA LEU A 108 28.65 24.26 -59.30
C LEU A 108 28.70 25.60 -58.55
N LEU A 109 28.81 26.75 -59.24
CA LEU A 109 28.77 28.07 -58.61
C LEU A 109 27.42 28.40 -57.94
N SER A 110 26.34 27.72 -58.31
CA SER A 110 25.06 27.87 -57.62
C SER A 110 25.11 27.44 -56.15
N ILE A 111 26.03 26.54 -55.79
CA ILE A 111 26.20 26.03 -54.43
C ILE A 111 26.66 27.15 -53.49
N PRO A 112 27.80 27.83 -53.71
CA PRO A 112 28.18 28.97 -52.89
C PRO A 112 27.19 30.13 -53.01
N LEU A 113 26.63 30.39 -54.20
CA LEU A 113 25.63 31.45 -54.40
C LEU A 113 24.35 31.25 -53.59
N SER A 114 23.95 30.00 -53.34
CA SER A 114 22.80 29.69 -52.50
C SER A 114 23.06 29.95 -51.01
N ARG A 115 24.33 29.94 -50.58
CA ARG A 115 24.72 30.19 -49.19
C ARG A 115 24.82 31.69 -48.90
N SER A 116 25.47 32.44 -49.78
CA SER A 116 25.59 33.90 -49.69
C SER A 116 25.92 34.50 -51.06
N LYS A 117 25.39 35.70 -51.33
CA LYS A 117 25.80 36.52 -52.49
C LYS A 117 27.28 36.92 -52.44
N SER A 118 27.88 36.90 -51.24
CA SER A 118 29.29 37.22 -51.01
C SER A 118 30.18 35.97 -50.85
N ALA A 119 29.69 34.78 -51.22
CA ALA A 119 30.48 33.56 -51.12
C ALA A 119 31.64 33.59 -52.12
N LEU A 120 32.83 33.20 -51.68
CA LEU A 120 34.02 33.09 -52.52
C LEU A 120 33.98 31.81 -53.35
N VAL A 121 34.69 31.82 -54.47
CA VAL A 121 34.92 30.63 -55.31
C VAL A 121 35.78 29.62 -54.54
N GLU A 122 35.31 28.38 -54.41
CA GLU A 122 36.07 27.31 -53.75
C GLU A 122 37.32 26.94 -54.59
N THR A 123 38.43 26.58 -53.93
CA THR A 123 39.70 26.27 -54.61
C THR A 123 39.53 25.09 -55.57
N ASP A 124 39.96 25.27 -56.82
CA ASP A 124 39.92 24.30 -57.93
C ASP A 124 38.53 23.97 -58.52
N MET A 125 37.67 24.98 -58.72
CA MET A 125 36.39 24.81 -59.45
C MET A 125 36.52 24.09 -60.81
N ALA A 126 37.60 24.35 -61.53
CA ALA A 126 37.85 23.73 -62.82
C ALA A 126 38.25 22.24 -62.73
N ARG A 127 38.71 21.75 -61.56
CA ARG A 127 38.92 20.32 -61.30
C ARG A 127 37.59 19.66 -60.95
N LEU A 128 36.75 20.35 -60.18
CA LEU A 128 35.41 19.85 -59.82
C LEU A 128 34.48 19.72 -61.04
N SER A 129 34.63 20.59 -62.06
CA SER A 129 33.85 20.47 -63.31
C SER A 129 34.18 19.23 -64.15
N ASP A 130 35.34 18.62 -63.91
CA ASP A 130 35.77 17.39 -64.58
C ASP A 130 35.19 16.14 -63.89
N ILE A 131 34.63 16.29 -62.69
CA ILE A 131 33.93 15.23 -61.96
C ILE A 131 32.49 15.12 -62.51
N PRO A 132 31.96 13.90 -62.73
CA PRO A 132 30.56 13.72 -63.09
C PRO A 132 29.62 14.38 -62.09
N LEU A 133 28.58 15.02 -62.61
CA LEU A 133 27.55 15.69 -61.82
C LEU A 133 26.94 14.77 -60.75
N LEU A 134 26.73 13.49 -61.07
CA LEU A 134 26.23 12.50 -60.11
C LEU A 134 27.21 12.24 -58.96
N GLU A 135 28.50 12.10 -59.24
CA GLU A 135 29.49 11.85 -58.19
C GLU A 135 29.64 13.08 -57.30
N HIS A 136 29.58 14.28 -57.88
CA HIS A 136 29.52 15.51 -57.11
C HIS A 136 28.26 15.55 -56.21
N ALA A 137 27.09 15.25 -56.75
CA ALA A 137 25.86 15.16 -55.95
C ALA A 137 25.97 14.13 -54.81
N ARG A 138 26.61 12.97 -55.05
CA ARG A 138 26.89 11.97 -54.00
C ARG A 138 27.82 12.52 -52.93
N THR A 139 28.90 13.21 -53.29
CA THR A 139 29.81 13.83 -52.31
C THR A 139 29.11 14.89 -51.46
N LEU A 140 28.21 15.69 -52.05
CA LEU A 140 27.38 16.63 -51.31
C LEU A 140 26.44 15.90 -50.34
N CYS A 141 25.84 14.79 -50.76
CA CYS A 141 24.95 14.00 -49.91
C CYS A 141 25.70 13.34 -48.74
N LEU A 142 26.89 12.79 -49.01
CA LEU A 142 27.76 12.20 -47.99
C LEU A 142 28.24 13.25 -46.98
N ALA A 143 28.46 14.48 -47.43
CA ALA A 143 28.79 15.62 -46.56
C ALA A 143 27.58 16.22 -45.83
N GLY A 144 26.37 15.66 -46.01
CA GLY A 144 25.16 16.16 -45.37
C GLY A 144 24.77 17.57 -45.82
N ASN A 145 25.03 17.93 -47.08
CA ASN A 145 24.84 19.29 -47.59
C ASN A 145 23.57 19.39 -48.45
N GLU A 146 22.40 19.25 -47.81
CA GLU A 146 21.09 19.20 -48.45
C GLU A 146 20.70 20.50 -49.17
N ARG A 147 21.17 21.65 -48.66
CA ARG A 147 20.94 22.96 -49.28
C ARG A 147 21.68 23.10 -50.59
N ALA A 148 22.93 22.61 -50.65
CA ALA A 148 23.71 22.59 -51.89
C ALA A 148 23.06 21.69 -52.93
N LEU A 149 22.54 20.51 -52.53
CA LEU A 149 21.77 19.67 -53.44
C LEU A 149 20.52 20.41 -53.93
N ARG A 150 19.74 21.04 -53.04
CA ARG A 150 18.53 21.78 -53.43
C ARG A 150 18.82 22.95 -54.36
N ALA A 151 19.92 23.66 -54.13
CA ALA A 151 20.39 24.74 -54.99
C ALA A 151 20.77 24.22 -56.38
N LEU A 152 21.55 23.13 -56.42
CA LEU A 152 21.96 22.47 -57.64
C LEU A 152 20.75 22.04 -58.49
N LEU A 153 19.73 21.44 -57.87
CA LEU A 153 18.47 21.09 -58.54
C LEU A 153 17.70 22.31 -59.05
N GLY A 154 17.73 23.42 -58.32
CA GLY A 154 17.07 24.68 -58.70
C GLY A 154 17.77 25.47 -59.81
N THR A 155 18.98 25.07 -60.23
CA THR A 155 19.72 25.81 -61.27
C THR A 155 19.17 25.63 -62.67
N ASN A 156 18.83 24.40 -63.05
CA ASN A 156 18.48 24.04 -64.42
C ASN A 156 17.77 22.68 -64.47
N ALA A 157 16.75 22.56 -65.33
CA ALA A 157 16.04 21.31 -65.53
C ALA A 157 16.93 20.16 -66.00
N SER A 158 17.98 20.43 -66.77
CA SER A 158 18.95 19.40 -67.18
C SER A 158 19.65 18.74 -66.00
N VAL A 159 20.03 19.54 -64.98
CA VAL A 159 20.69 19.02 -63.78
C VAL A 159 19.75 18.11 -63.01
N ALA A 160 18.50 18.55 -62.86
CA ALA A 160 17.47 17.73 -62.23
C ALA A 160 17.20 16.44 -63.01
N LEU A 161 17.03 16.50 -64.33
CA LEU A 161 16.79 15.34 -65.20
C LEU A 161 17.90 14.28 -65.09
N CYS A 162 19.16 14.70 -64.98
CA CYS A 162 20.30 13.78 -64.90
C CYS A 162 20.43 13.12 -63.53
N LEU A 163 20.12 13.85 -62.46
CA LEU A 163 20.18 13.32 -61.09
C LEU A 163 18.92 12.56 -60.68
N TYR A 164 17.80 12.82 -61.35
CA TYR A 164 16.49 12.29 -61.01
C TYR A 164 16.41 10.76 -60.97
N PRO A 165 17.01 9.99 -61.91
CA PRO A 165 17.05 8.53 -61.82
C PRO A 165 17.74 8.01 -60.55
N HIS A 166 18.63 8.81 -59.96
CA HIS A 166 19.39 8.46 -58.75
C HIS A 166 18.82 9.08 -57.47
N ARG A 167 17.67 9.78 -57.54
CA ARG A 167 17.11 10.57 -56.42
C ARG A 167 16.96 9.77 -55.12
N PHE A 168 16.48 8.53 -55.19
CA PHE A 168 16.29 7.68 -54.01
C PHE A 168 17.61 7.28 -53.34
N VAL A 169 18.69 7.13 -54.11
CA VAL A 169 20.03 6.87 -53.56
C VAL A 169 20.59 8.12 -52.93
N LEU A 170 20.46 9.28 -53.59
CA LEU A 170 20.92 10.57 -53.06
C LEU A 170 20.20 10.92 -51.75
N LEU A 171 18.88 10.75 -51.70
CA LEU A 171 18.08 10.95 -50.49
C LEU A 171 18.43 9.95 -49.39
N ARG A 172 18.63 8.67 -49.73
CA ARG A 172 19.10 7.66 -48.78
C ARG A 172 20.44 8.06 -48.18
N LEU A 173 21.40 8.52 -49.00
CA LEU A 173 22.70 8.98 -48.53
C LEU A 173 22.60 10.19 -47.61
N LEU A 174 21.73 11.16 -47.92
CA LEU A 174 21.49 12.32 -47.05
C LEU A 174 20.92 11.91 -45.69
N LEU A 175 19.96 10.98 -45.69
CA LEU A 175 19.29 10.50 -44.49
C LEU A 175 20.21 9.62 -43.62
N THR A 176 21.05 8.78 -44.24
CA THR A 176 21.92 7.84 -43.51
C THR A 176 23.31 8.44 -43.25
N CYS A 177 24.22 8.32 -44.21
CA CYS A 177 25.62 8.75 -44.04
C CYS A 177 25.75 10.27 -43.83
N GLY A 178 24.89 11.06 -44.46
CA GLY A 178 24.88 12.51 -44.36
C GLY A 178 24.24 13.03 -43.07
N GLY A 179 23.52 12.20 -42.32
CA GLY A 179 22.91 12.57 -41.04
C GLY A 179 21.90 13.72 -41.09
N VAL A 180 21.30 14.00 -42.24
CA VAL A 180 20.37 15.12 -42.41
C VAL A 180 18.99 14.74 -41.85
N SER A 181 18.40 15.62 -41.06
CA SER A 181 17.09 15.36 -40.47
C SER A 181 15.98 15.29 -41.55
N PRO A 182 15.03 14.35 -41.43
CA PRO A 182 13.89 14.24 -42.34
C PRO A 182 13.07 15.53 -42.42
N ASP A 183 12.92 16.25 -41.31
CA ASP A 183 12.19 17.52 -41.26
C ASP A 183 12.83 18.60 -42.15
N HIS A 184 14.17 18.70 -42.17
CA HIS A 184 14.87 19.64 -43.07
C HIS A 184 14.66 19.27 -44.54
N LEU A 185 14.70 17.98 -44.87
CA LEU A 185 14.43 17.52 -46.25
C LEU A 185 12.98 17.77 -46.66
N MET A 186 12.02 17.67 -45.74
CA MET A 186 10.63 18.03 -45.95
C MET A 186 10.45 19.54 -46.20
N GLN A 187 11.10 20.39 -45.39
CA GLN A 187 11.09 21.86 -45.58
C GLN A 187 11.64 22.27 -46.95
N LEU A 188 12.68 21.58 -47.43
CA LEU A 188 13.26 21.81 -48.76
C LEU A 188 12.47 21.16 -49.89
N ARG A 189 11.35 20.48 -49.57
CA ARG A 189 10.50 19.73 -50.51
C ARG A 189 11.27 18.65 -51.28
N LEU A 190 12.31 18.07 -50.68
CA LEU A 190 13.14 17.00 -51.25
C LEU A 190 12.59 15.59 -50.96
N LEU A 191 11.79 15.43 -49.90
CA LEU A 191 11.17 14.14 -49.57
C LEU A 191 10.00 13.82 -50.51
N PRO A 192 9.93 12.58 -51.05
CA PRO A 192 8.80 12.11 -51.86
C PRO A 192 7.56 11.82 -51.00
N GLY A 193 6.37 12.06 -51.54
CA GLY A 193 5.10 11.83 -50.85
C GLY A 193 3.90 11.76 -51.78
N THR A 194 2.73 11.42 -51.22
CA THR A 194 1.47 11.19 -51.96
C THR A 194 0.51 12.38 -51.92
N HIS A 195 0.75 13.37 -51.05
CA HIS A 195 -0.02 14.63 -51.00
C HIS A 195 0.31 15.63 -52.12
N LEU A 196 1.17 15.25 -53.06
CA LEU A 196 1.59 16.10 -54.18
C LEU A 196 0.72 15.79 -55.41
N PRO A 197 0.37 16.80 -56.24
CA PRO A 197 -0.62 16.67 -57.30
C PRO A 197 -0.28 15.56 -58.31
N VAL A 198 -1.32 14.80 -58.67
CA VAL A 198 -1.25 13.49 -59.32
C VAL A 198 -0.78 13.60 -60.78
N ALA A 199 0.52 13.40 -60.96
CA ALA A 199 1.12 12.69 -62.10
C ALA A 199 2.32 11.88 -61.61
N ASP A 200 3.08 12.43 -60.65
CA ASP A 200 4.24 11.78 -60.06
C ASP A 200 4.19 11.90 -58.52
N ARG A 201 4.08 10.76 -57.84
CA ARG A 201 4.12 10.61 -56.36
C ARG A 201 5.49 10.98 -55.79
N GLU A 202 5.91 12.23 -55.93
CA GLU A 202 7.32 12.62 -55.91
C GLU A 202 7.56 13.99 -55.31
N SER A 203 8.78 14.26 -54.84
CA SER A 203 9.08 15.48 -54.09
C SER A 203 8.87 16.75 -54.93
N GLY A 204 8.30 17.79 -54.32
CA GLY A 204 8.02 19.05 -55.01
C GLY A 204 9.27 19.72 -55.62
N ALA A 205 10.45 19.59 -55.00
CA ALA A 205 11.68 20.18 -55.53
C ALA A 205 12.14 19.54 -56.85
N TRP A 206 11.96 18.22 -57.01
CA TRP A 206 12.26 17.53 -58.26
C TRP A 206 11.25 17.91 -59.34
N VAL A 207 9.95 17.93 -59.03
CA VAL A 207 8.89 18.28 -59.98
C VAL A 207 9.02 19.72 -60.49
N ASP A 208 9.25 20.68 -59.58
CA ASP A 208 9.43 22.08 -59.94
C ASP A 208 10.65 22.29 -60.86
N ALA A 209 11.68 21.46 -60.70
CA ALA A 209 12.89 21.53 -61.52
C ALA A 209 12.71 20.89 -62.91
N LEU A 210 11.73 20.00 -63.11
CA LEU A 210 11.51 19.28 -64.37
C LEU A 210 10.71 20.08 -65.43
N GLY A 211 10.47 21.38 -65.20
CA GLY A 211 9.59 22.22 -66.02
C GLY A 211 10.21 23.00 -67.20
N SER A 212 11.47 22.78 -67.60
CA SER A 212 12.09 23.52 -68.72
C SER A 212 12.93 22.66 -69.68
N PHE A 213 13.21 23.19 -70.87
CA PHE A 213 13.97 22.51 -71.94
C PHE A 213 15.33 21.97 -71.47
N ALA A 214 15.61 20.71 -71.84
CA ALA A 214 16.86 20.03 -71.54
C ALA A 214 18.00 20.51 -72.47
N LEU A 215 19.07 21.05 -71.88
CA LEU A 215 20.39 21.20 -72.50
C LEU A 215 20.99 19.83 -72.84
N TRP A 216 21.72 19.77 -73.96
CA TRP A 216 22.35 18.57 -74.50
C TRP A 216 23.56 18.07 -73.70
N THR A 217 24.10 18.90 -72.79
CA THR A 217 25.39 18.69 -72.09
C THR A 217 25.48 17.38 -71.33
N GLU A 218 24.36 16.89 -70.80
CA GLU A 218 24.25 15.64 -70.06
C GLU A 218 23.29 14.64 -70.72
N HIS A 219 23.01 14.80 -72.02
CA HIS A 219 22.19 13.84 -72.76
C HIS A 219 22.88 12.45 -72.77
N PRO A 220 22.17 11.34 -72.49
CA PRO A 220 22.78 10.01 -72.36
C PRO A 220 23.60 9.57 -73.57
N GLY A 221 23.14 9.91 -74.78
CA GLY A 221 23.87 9.64 -76.02
C GLY A 221 25.17 10.42 -76.15
N MET A 222 25.18 11.70 -75.74
CA MET A 222 26.36 12.58 -75.80
C MET A 222 27.39 12.17 -74.75
N VAL A 223 26.95 11.93 -73.50
CA VAL A 223 27.84 11.45 -72.42
C VAL A 223 28.45 10.11 -72.78
N SER A 224 27.68 9.21 -73.40
CA SER A 224 28.19 7.91 -73.86
C SER A 224 29.20 8.04 -75.00
N ALA A 225 28.99 8.95 -75.95
CA ALA A 225 29.93 9.23 -77.03
C ALA A 225 31.24 9.83 -76.50
N LEU A 226 31.17 10.81 -75.58
CA LEU A 226 32.33 11.40 -74.93
C LEU A 226 33.11 10.38 -74.09
N ALA A 227 32.41 9.48 -73.38
CA ALA A 227 33.05 8.46 -72.57
C ALA A 227 33.78 7.41 -73.41
N ARG A 228 33.22 6.99 -74.57
CA ARG A 228 33.92 6.12 -75.53
C ARG A 228 35.20 6.76 -76.11
N ARG A 229 35.28 8.10 -76.14
CA ARG A 229 36.47 8.86 -76.55
C ARG A 229 37.41 9.21 -75.40
N GLY A 230 37.15 8.72 -74.19
CA GLY A 230 37.97 8.99 -72.99
C GLY A 230 37.87 10.43 -72.47
N ALA A 231 36.91 11.22 -72.97
CA ALA A 231 36.70 12.62 -72.60
C ALA A 231 35.69 12.81 -71.44
N ALA A 232 35.05 11.73 -71.00
CA ALA A 232 34.13 11.71 -69.85
C ALA A 232 34.15 10.32 -69.20
N THR A 233 33.74 10.21 -67.94
CA THR A 233 33.46 8.91 -67.32
C THR A 233 31.98 8.56 -67.49
N HIS A 234 31.67 7.29 -67.76
CA HIS A 234 30.28 6.82 -67.81
C HIS A 234 29.62 6.97 -66.44
N PRO A 235 28.40 7.54 -66.35
CA PRO A 235 27.64 7.48 -65.11
C PRO A 235 27.28 6.01 -64.80
N PRO A 236 27.32 5.58 -63.54
CA PRO A 236 26.80 4.27 -63.15
C PRO A 236 25.32 4.16 -63.54
N ALA A 237 24.89 2.97 -63.95
CA ALA A 237 23.49 2.73 -64.28
C ALA A 237 22.59 3.08 -63.08
N PRO A 238 21.44 3.74 -63.30
CA PRO A 238 20.53 4.04 -62.22
C PRO A 238 19.96 2.74 -61.62
N PRO A 239 19.86 2.64 -60.28
CA PRO A 239 19.14 1.52 -59.69
C PRO A 239 17.66 1.59 -60.07
N PRO A 240 16.96 0.44 -60.11
CA PRO A 240 15.54 0.43 -60.35
C PRO A 240 14.81 1.27 -59.27
N PRO A 241 13.74 2.01 -59.64
CA PRO A 241 12.93 2.69 -58.65
C PRO A 241 12.27 1.67 -57.70
N PRO A 242 12.00 2.06 -56.44
CA PRO A 242 11.37 1.16 -55.48
C PRO A 242 9.97 0.74 -55.94
N PRO A 243 9.54 -0.51 -55.69
CA PRO A 243 8.24 -1.03 -56.12
C PRO A 243 7.07 -0.27 -55.46
N ALA A 244 7.21 0.09 -54.19
CA ALA A 244 6.36 1.05 -53.51
C ALA A 244 7.21 2.07 -52.74
N LEU A 245 6.73 3.31 -52.70
CA LEU A 245 7.42 4.37 -51.98
C LEU A 245 7.49 4.06 -50.47
N SER A 246 6.49 3.36 -49.92
CA SER A 246 6.48 2.90 -48.52
C SER A 246 7.63 1.94 -48.24
N ASP A 247 7.97 1.08 -49.19
CA ASP A 247 9.03 0.09 -49.04
C ASP A 247 10.40 0.78 -48.96
N TRP A 248 10.60 1.82 -49.77
CA TRP A 248 11.81 2.64 -49.69
C TRP A 248 11.95 3.32 -48.32
N TYR A 249 10.88 3.95 -47.81
CA TYR A 249 10.91 4.53 -46.45
C TYR A 249 11.25 3.47 -45.40
N MET A 250 10.60 2.30 -45.46
CA MET A 250 10.85 1.21 -44.52
C MET A 250 12.28 0.68 -44.60
N ASP A 251 12.88 0.59 -45.78
CA ASP A 251 14.27 0.14 -45.95
C ASP A 251 15.27 1.14 -45.36
N VAL A 252 15.03 2.44 -45.54
CA VAL A 252 15.87 3.48 -44.92
C VAL A 252 15.69 3.50 -43.40
N ILE A 253 14.46 3.37 -42.91
CA ILE A 253 14.15 3.27 -41.48
C ILE A 253 14.88 2.07 -40.84
N ARG A 254 14.79 0.89 -41.46
CA ARG A 254 15.50 -0.32 -40.99
C ARG A 254 17.01 -0.16 -41.02
N GLU A 255 17.55 0.56 -42.00
CA GLU A 255 18.98 0.84 -42.04
C GLU A 255 19.38 1.79 -40.90
N LEU A 256 18.66 2.89 -40.71
CA LEU A 256 18.93 3.87 -39.65
C LEU A 256 18.89 3.21 -38.26
N GLU A 257 17.85 2.44 -37.99
CA GLU A 257 17.69 1.76 -36.71
C GLU A 257 18.66 0.58 -36.57
N GLY A 258 18.66 -0.37 -37.51
CA GLY A 258 19.39 -1.63 -37.36
C GLY A 258 20.90 -1.53 -37.63
N ARG A 259 21.33 -0.71 -38.60
CA ARG A 259 22.75 -0.59 -38.96
C ARG A 259 23.45 0.55 -38.20
N TRP A 260 22.76 1.67 -38.02
CA TRP A 260 23.35 2.87 -37.43
C TRP A 260 22.94 3.08 -35.96
N GLY A 261 21.90 2.41 -35.47
CA GLY A 261 21.39 2.60 -34.10
C GLY A 261 20.69 3.95 -33.89
N LEU A 262 20.37 4.68 -34.97
CA LEU A 262 19.78 6.02 -34.93
C LEU A 262 18.25 5.94 -34.87
N VAL A 263 17.73 5.60 -33.70
CA VAL A 263 16.29 5.42 -33.47
C VAL A 263 15.52 6.73 -33.63
N ASP A 264 16.10 7.85 -33.21
CA ASP A 264 15.54 9.20 -33.37
C ASP A 264 15.36 9.59 -34.84
N ALA A 265 16.38 9.36 -35.66
CA ALA A 265 16.33 9.61 -37.10
C ALA A 265 15.32 8.70 -37.80
N ALA A 266 15.28 7.41 -37.41
CA ALA A 266 14.31 6.45 -37.92
C ALA A 266 12.87 6.85 -37.58
N PHE A 267 12.62 7.26 -36.33
CA PHE A 267 11.32 7.74 -35.86
C PHE A 267 10.90 9.02 -36.59
N ALA A 268 11.78 10.01 -36.69
CA ALA A 268 11.53 11.26 -37.42
C ALA A 268 11.20 11.00 -38.88
N LEU A 269 11.85 10.01 -39.51
CA LEU A 269 11.60 9.66 -40.91
C LEU A 269 10.24 8.98 -41.09
N ALA A 270 9.85 8.09 -40.17
CA ALA A 270 8.52 7.48 -40.16
C ALA A 270 7.42 8.54 -39.97
N GLN A 271 7.64 9.49 -39.04
CA GLN A 271 6.71 10.60 -38.79
C GLN A 271 6.59 11.53 -40.01
N ALA A 272 7.71 11.89 -40.64
CA ALA A 272 7.71 12.68 -41.87
C ALA A 272 6.99 11.95 -43.01
N GLY A 273 7.25 10.65 -43.19
CA GLY A 273 6.58 9.84 -44.21
C GLY A 273 5.05 9.78 -44.03
N GLU A 274 4.56 9.65 -42.79
CA GLU A 274 3.12 9.71 -42.51
C GLU A 274 2.53 11.09 -42.83
N ARG A 275 3.20 12.19 -42.43
CA ARG A 275 2.78 13.56 -42.79
C ARG A 275 2.76 13.79 -44.31
N MET A 276 3.57 13.04 -45.05
CA MET A 276 3.61 13.04 -46.51
C MET A 276 2.57 12.11 -47.16
N GLY A 277 1.70 11.48 -46.38
CA GLY A 277 0.51 10.74 -46.83
C GLY A 277 0.70 9.23 -46.90
N MET A 278 1.77 8.71 -46.33
CA MET A 278 2.10 7.28 -46.35
C MET A 278 1.48 6.56 -45.15
N VAL A 279 0.18 6.25 -45.24
CA VAL A 279 -0.58 5.55 -44.19
C VAL A 279 0.09 4.24 -43.70
N PRO A 280 0.71 3.40 -44.56
CA PRO A 280 1.38 2.17 -44.10
C PRO A 280 2.53 2.40 -43.11
N LEU A 281 3.10 3.61 -43.05
CA LEU A 281 4.20 3.93 -42.13
C LEU A 281 3.73 4.22 -40.70
N ARG A 282 2.42 4.39 -40.46
CA ARG A 282 1.89 4.68 -39.12
C ARG A 282 2.27 3.60 -38.10
N ALA A 283 2.14 2.33 -38.46
CA ALA A 283 2.49 1.22 -37.57
C ALA A 283 3.99 1.24 -37.21
N ALA A 284 4.86 1.52 -38.18
CA ALA A 284 6.30 1.66 -37.94
C ALA A 284 6.61 2.90 -37.07
N ARG A 285 5.93 4.02 -37.30
CA ARG A 285 6.05 5.22 -36.47
C ARG A 285 5.70 4.94 -35.02
N ASP A 286 4.58 4.25 -34.77
CA ASP A 286 4.10 3.99 -33.41
C ASP A 286 5.02 3.02 -32.66
N GLU A 287 5.54 2.00 -33.36
CA GLU A 287 6.56 1.09 -32.82
C GLU A 287 7.89 1.82 -32.51
N LEU A 288 8.34 2.70 -33.40
CA LEU A 288 9.56 3.49 -33.22
C LEU A 288 9.40 4.59 -32.17
N ALA A 289 8.20 5.14 -31.97
CA ALA A 289 7.91 6.10 -30.90
C ALA A 289 8.15 5.45 -29.53
N PHE A 290 7.68 4.21 -29.37
CA PHE A 290 7.90 3.45 -28.15
C PHE A 290 9.38 3.11 -27.97
N LEU A 291 10.07 2.64 -29.02
CA LEU A 291 11.50 2.36 -28.98
C LEU A 291 12.34 3.61 -28.66
N HIS A 292 11.98 4.77 -29.23
CA HIS A 292 12.62 6.05 -28.96
C HIS A 292 12.52 6.41 -27.47
N MET A 293 11.34 6.27 -26.88
CA MET A 293 11.15 6.48 -25.43
C MET A 293 12.01 5.52 -24.60
N LEU A 294 12.08 4.23 -24.96
CA LEU A 294 12.93 3.26 -24.25
C LEU A 294 14.41 3.64 -24.31
N VAL A 295 14.91 4.01 -25.49
CA VAL A 295 16.35 4.28 -25.69
C VAL A 295 16.76 5.63 -25.11
N TYR A 296 16.01 6.71 -25.38
CA TYR A 296 16.44 8.07 -25.03
C TYR A 296 15.84 8.60 -23.73
N GLU A 297 14.62 8.20 -23.35
CA GLU A 297 14.02 8.67 -22.10
C GLU A 297 14.35 7.72 -20.94
N LEU A 298 14.22 6.41 -21.14
CA LEU A 298 14.54 5.42 -20.12
C LEU A 298 16.01 5.01 -20.09
N HIS A 299 16.81 5.43 -21.07
CA HIS A 299 18.23 5.08 -21.19
C HIS A 299 18.45 3.56 -21.21
N ALA A 300 17.53 2.82 -21.82
CA ALA A 300 17.62 1.38 -21.92
C ALA A 300 18.60 0.99 -23.05
N GLU A 301 19.78 0.51 -22.68
CA GLU A 301 20.80 0.08 -23.64
C GLU A 301 20.36 -1.20 -24.39
N ALA A 302 20.85 -1.36 -25.62
CA ALA A 302 20.69 -2.55 -26.46
C ALA A 302 19.25 -2.90 -26.94
N TRP A 303 18.34 -1.94 -26.98
CA TRP A 303 17.02 -2.13 -27.60
C TRP A 303 17.01 -1.83 -29.10
N SER A 304 16.40 -2.73 -29.86
CA SER A 304 16.13 -2.62 -31.30
C SER A 304 14.68 -3.01 -31.56
N VAL A 305 14.16 -2.76 -32.77
CA VAL A 305 12.83 -3.24 -33.19
C VAL A 305 12.74 -4.76 -33.07
N SER A 306 13.83 -5.48 -33.37
CA SER A 306 13.84 -6.95 -33.28
C SER A 306 13.73 -7.47 -31.84
N THR A 307 14.43 -6.85 -30.89
CA THR A 307 14.35 -7.21 -29.46
C THR A 307 13.02 -6.77 -28.86
N LEU A 308 12.46 -5.64 -29.33
CA LEU A 308 11.15 -5.15 -28.94
C LEU A 308 10.03 -6.16 -29.27
N ARG A 309 10.03 -6.66 -30.51
CA ARG A 309 9.04 -7.65 -30.98
C ARG A 309 9.21 -9.01 -30.30
N ALA A 310 10.41 -9.34 -29.84
CA ALA A 310 10.69 -10.58 -29.10
C ALA A 310 10.36 -10.48 -27.61
N ALA A 311 10.17 -9.28 -27.07
CA ALA A 311 9.84 -9.07 -25.65
C ALA A 311 8.38 -9.42 -25.36
N LYS A 312 8.12 -9.87 -24.12
CA LYS A 312 6.75 -10.06 -23.61
C LYS A 312 6.21 -8.75 -23.04
N ALA A 313 4.89 -8.60 -23.04
CA ALA A 313 4.23 -7.41 -22.47
C ALA A 313 4.66 -7.14 -21.01
N ALA A 314 4.80 -8.18 -20.19
CA ALA A 314 5.22 -8.07 -18.79
C ALA A 314 6.65 -7.53 -18.65
N ASP A 315 7.58 -7.95 -19.51
CA ASP A 315 8.97 -7.48 -19.47
C ASP A 315 9.06 -5.99 -19.84
N LEU A 316 8.26 -5.56 -20.82
CA LEU A 316 8.17 -4.15 -21.24
C LEU A 316 7.58 -3.26 -20.14
N VAL A 317 6.48 -3.68 -19.50
CA VAL A 317 5.89 -2.95 -18.37
C VAL A 317 6.87 -2.90 -17.21
N ARG A 318 7.53 -4.01 -16.86
CA ARG A 318 8.55 -4.05 -15.81
C ARG A 318 9.68 -3.06 -16.10
N LEU A 319 10.14 -2.97 -17.35
CA LEU A 319 11.19 -2.02 -17.74
C LEU A 319 10.78 -0.57 -17.44
N VAL A 320 9.61 -0.13 -17.90
CA VAL A 320 9.11 1.24 -17.69
C VAL A 320 8.92 1.54 -16.21
N VAL A 321 8.38 0.59 -15.46
CA VAL A 321 8.01 0.77 -14.05
C VAL A 321 9.22 0.68 -13.10
N SER A 322 10.26 -0.04 -13.51
CA SER A 322 11.53 -0.13 -12.77
C SER A 322 12.33 1.18 -12.81
N HIS A 323 12.08 2.04 -13.80
CA HIS A 323 12.80 3.31 -13.95
C HIS A 323 12.48 4.28 -12.79
N PRO A 324 13.48 4.97 -12.23
CA PRO A 324 13.30 5.88 -11.10
C PRO A 324 12.67 7.21 -11.56
N ALA A 325 11.34 7.25 -11.67
CA ALA A 325 10.56 8.45 -11.95
C ALA A 325 9.39 8.62 -10.95
N PRO A 326 8.81 9.84 -10.83
CA PRO A 326 7.58 10.05 -10.10
C PRO A 326 6.45 9.17 -10.64
N MET A 327 5.62 8.61 -9.75
CA MET A 327 4.56 7.66 -10.15
C MET A 327 3.55 8.25 -11.14
N SER A 328 3.27 9.55 -11.05
CA SER A 328 2.40 10.25 -12.00
C SER A 328 2.97 10.27 -13.42
N GLU A 329 4.29 10.44 -13.54
CA GLU A 329 4.98 10.44 -14.83
C GLU A 329 5.09 9.01 -15.38
N THR A 330 5.38 8.02 -14.52
CA THR A 330 5.34 6.59 -14.91
C THR A 330 3.94 6.20 -15.41
N ALA A 331 2.87 6.64 -14.74
CA ALA A 331 1.50 6.42 -15.19
C ALA A 331 1.29 7.04 -16.58
N GLN A 332 1.71 8.28 -16.78
CA GLN A 332 1.59 8.94 -18.08
C GLN A 332 2.35 8.20 -19.19
N ARG A 333 3.59 7.76 -18.94
CA ARG A 333 4.37 6.97 -19.92
C ARG A 333 3.70 5.64 -20.25
N LEU A 334 3.13 4.95 -19.25
CA LEU A 334 2.36 3.73 -19.47
C LEU A 334 1.11 3.98 -20.33
N ARG A 335 0.42 5.11 -20.14
CA ARG A 335 -0.77 5.49 -20.92
C ARG A 335 -0.44 5.92 -22.34
N ASP A 336 0.57 6.76 -22.52
CA ASP A 336 0.82 7.48 -23.77
C ASP A 336 1.74 6.69 -24.72
N ALA A 337 2.56 5.77 -24.19
CA ALA A 337 3.52 5.01 -24.98
C ALA A 337 3.27 3.49 -24.92
N VAL A 338 3.16 2.90 -23.73
CA VAL A 338 3.02 1.43 -23.58
C VAL A 338 1.66 0.94 -24.05
N LEU A 339 0.57 1.57 -23.60
CA LEU A 339 -0.79 1.14 -23.95
C LEU A 339 -1.04 1.17 -25.48
N PRO A 340 -0.69 2.24 -26.23
CA PRO A 340 -0.80 2.23 -27.68
C PRO A 340 0.06 1.15 -28.32
N TYR A 341 1.30 0.95 -27.86
CA TYR A 341 2.16 -0.12 -28.40
C TYR A 341 1.55 -1.52 -28.19
N LEU A 342 0.99 -1.79 -27.01
CA LEU A 342 0.36 -3.08 -26.72
C LEU A 342 -0.94 -3.30 -27.51
N GLN A 343 -1.65 -2.23 -27.91
CA GLN A 343 -2.79 -2.29 -28.81
C GLN A 343 -2.39 -2.65 -30.25
N HIS A 344 -1.21 -2.22 -30.71
CA HIS A 344 -0.71 -2.54 -32.05
C HIS A 344 -0.30 -4.00 -32.20
N GLY A 345 0.23 -4.60 -31.13
CA GLY A 345 0.34 -6.04 -31.10
C GLY A 345 1.59 -6.65 -31.73
N THR A 346 2.69 -5.92 -31.82
CA THR A 346 3.91 -6.43 -32.49
C THR A 346 4.86 -7.23 -31.59
N TYR A 347 4.50 -7.45 -30.33
CA TYR A 347 5.31 -8.13 -29.30
C TYR A 347 5.02 -9.64 -29.21
N ALA A 348 5.83 -10.40 -28.45
CA ALA A 348 5.87 -11.86 -28.55
C ALA A 348 4.58 -12.59 -28.12
N ASP A 349 3.95 -12.14 -27.04
CA ASP A 349 2.73 -12.71 -26.47
C ASP A 349 1.45 -11.97 -26.89
N ALA A 350 1.53 -11.17 -27.96
CA ALA A 350 0.44 -10.47 -28.64
C ALA A 350 -0.86 -11.26 -28.73
N HIS A 351 -0.79 -12.50 -29.21
CA HIS A 351 -1.93 -13.40 -29.43
C HIS A 351 -2.73 -13.70 -28.14
N THR A 352 -2.13 -13.55 -26.96
CA THR A 352 -2.82 -13.74 -25.67
C THR A 352 -3.62 -12.51 -25.24
N LEU A 353 -3.29 -11.33 -25.78
CA LEU A 353 -3.83 -10.03 -25.36
C LEU A 353 -4.60 -9.27 -26.46
N HIS A 354 -4.61 -9.74 -27.70
CA HIS A 354 -5.10 -9.01 -28.89
C HIS A 354 -6.60 -8.67 -28.94
N ALA A 355 -7.42 -9.17 -28.01
CA ALA A 355 -8.87 -9.00 -28.03
C ALA A 355 -9.40 -8.03 -26.98
N TYR A 356 -8.53 -7.31 -26.27
CA TYR A 356 -8.91 -6.48 -25.14
C TYR A 356 -9.17 -5.02 -25.53
N SER A 357 -10.25 -4.44 -25.01
CA SER A 357 -10.51 -3.00 -25.07
C SER A 357 -9.36 -2.22 -24.41
N ALA A 358 -9.28 -0.91 -24.65
CA ALA A 358 -8.29 -0.06 -23.97
C ALA A 358 -8.36 -0.19 -22.43
N SER A 359 -9.57 -0.30 -21.88
CA SER A 359 -9.80 -0.59 -20.45
C SER A 359 -9.21 -1.95 -20.06
N ALA A 360 -9.52 -3.02 -20.79
CA ALA A 360 -9.04 -4.35 -20.45
C ALA A 360 -7.51 -4.51 -20.58
N LEU A 361 -6.85 -3.84 -21.53
CA LEU A 361 -5.39 -3.74 -21.57
C LEU A 361 -4.84 -2.94 -20.39
N GLY A 362 -5.49 -1.82 -20.03
CA GLY A 362 -5.15 -1.04 -18.84
C GLY A 362 -5.18 -1.86 -17.56
N VAL A 363 -6.18 -2.73 -17.40
CA VAL A 363 -6.25 -3.68 -16.28
C VAL A 363 -5.07 -4.66 -16.30
N HIS A 364 -4.75 -5.26 -17.46
CA HIS A 364 -3.62 -6.18 -17.56
C HIS A 364 -2.30 -5.48 -17.19
N ILE A 365 -2.10 -4.23 -17.65
CA ILE A 365 -0.94 -3.42 -17.23
C ILE A 365 -0.95 -3.22 -15.72
N ALA A 366 -2.10 -2.89 -15.12
CA ALA A 366 -2.19 -2.71 -13.67
C ALA A 366 -1.85 -4.00 -12.91
N LEU A 367 -2.36 -5.16 -13.34
CA LEU A 367 -2.02 -6.45 -12.73
C LEU A 367 -0.52 -6.77 -12.86
N MET A 368 0.12 -6.44 -13.99
CA MET A 368 1.57 -6.57 -14.16
C MET A 368 2.36 -5.59 -13.27
N VAL A 369 1.86 -4.37 -13.07
CA VAL A 369 2.42 -3.40 -12.10
C VAL A 369 2.37 -3.96 -10.68
N LEU A 370 1.24 -4.55 -10.30
CA LEU A 370 1.04 -5.16 -8.99
C LEU A 370 2.00 -6.35 -8.74
N ASP A 371 2.24 -7.18 -9.75
CA ASP A 371 3.17 -8.31 -9.65
C ASP A 371 4.65 -7.86 -9.61
N THR A 372 4.98 -6.73 -10.24
CA THR A 372 6.38 -6.27 -10.39
C THR A 372 6.86 -5.35 -9.27
N LEU A 373 6.00 -4.51 -8.71
CA LEU A 373 6.36 -3.52 -7.70
C LEU A 373 5.99 -3.91 -6.28
N SER A 374 6.70 -3.32 -5.31
CA SER A 374 6.27 -3.37 -3.92
C SER A 374 4.94 -2.60 -3.72
N PRO A 375 4.11 -2.99 -2.73
CA PRO A 375 2.78 -2.39 -2.54
C PRO A 375 2.82 -0.86 -2.38
N ALA A 376 3.83 -0.34 -1.69
CA ALA A 376 4.02 1.09 -1.44
C ALA A 376 4.26 1.91 -2.73
N ARG A 377 4.85 1.32 -3.77
CA ARG A 377 5.05 1.96 -5.08
C ARG A 377 3.95 1.61 -6.07
N ALA A 378 3.38 0.41 -5.97
CA ALA A 378 2.32 -0.04 -6.86
C ALA A 378 1.01 0.74 -6.66
N LEU A 379 0.65 1.01 -5.40
CA LEU A 379 -0.64 1.63 -5.08
C LEU A 379 -0.84 3.03 -5.68
N PRO A 380 0.15 3.97 -5.62
CA PRO A 380 -0.04 5.30 -6.22
C PRO A 380 -0.13 5.25 -7.73
N LEU A 381 0.62 4.33 -8.34
CA LEU A 381 0.61 4.13 -9.77
C LEU A 381 -0.75 3.57 -10.22
N VAL A 382 -1.24 2.51 -9.59
CA VAL A 382 -2.55 1.92 -9.93
C VAL A 382 -3.70 2.87 -9.65
N SER A 383 -3.65 3.67 -8.58
CA SER A 383 -4.64 4.71 -8.31
C SER A 383 -4.73 5.72 -9.46
N ALA A 384 -3.60 6.16 -10.01
CA ALA A 384 -3.59 7.04 -11.19
C ALA A 384 -4.14 6.35 -12.46
N MET A 385 -3.90 5.05 -12.60
CA MET A 385 -4.38 4.23 -13.73
C MET A 385 -5.89 3.99 -13.72
N LEU A 386 -6.57 4.05 -12.57
CA LEU A 386 -8.03 3.84 -12.50
C LEU A 386 -8.79 4.79 -13.44
N SER A 387 -8.30 6.02 -13.63
CA SER A 387 -8.88 7.01 -14.54
C SER A 387 -8.93 6.56 -16.02
N TRP A 388 -8.18 5.51 -16.40
CA TRP A 388 -8.12 5.00 -17.77
C TRP A 388 -9.19 3.95 -18.05
N LEU A 389 -9.77 3.39 -16.99
CA LEU A 389 -10.61 2.21 -17.03
C LEU A 389 -12.09 2.59 -17.06
N ASP A 390 -12.91 1.69 -17.59
CA ASP A 390 -14.36 1.79 -17.46
C ASP A 390 -14.78 1.60 -16.00
N LYS A 391 -15.92 2.18 -15.59
CA LYS A 391 -16.36 2.16 -14.18
C LYS A 391 -16.44 0.75 -13.57
N GLU A 392 -16.82 -0.26 -14.35
CA GLU A 392 -16.88 -1.64 -13.86
C GLU A 392 -15.49 -2.23 -13.61
N ASP A 393 -14.53 -1.95 -14.50
CA ASP A 393 -13.15 -2.39 -14.36
C ASP A 393 -12.43 -1.63 -13.24
N GLN A 394 -12.74 -0.33 -13.04
CA GLN A 394 -12.28 0.44 -11.87
C GLN A 394 -12.73 -0.23 -10.56
N MET A 395 -14.01 -0.60 -10.48
CA MET A 395 -14.57 -1.28 -9.30
C MET A 395 -13.89 -2.62 -9.04
N ARG A 396 -13.75 -3.46 -10.08
CA ARG A 396 -13.09 -4.76 -9.98
C ARG A 396 -11.64 -4.62 -9.55
N LEU A 397 -10.88 -3.74 -10.19
CA LEU A 397 -9.47 -3.55 -9.88
C LEU A 397 -9.28 -3.00 -8.46
N THR A 398 -10.16 -2.11 -8.01
CA THR A 398 -10.17 -1.60 -6.64
C THR A 398 -10.36 -2.73 -5.62
N LEU A 399 -11.33 -3.63 -5.85
CA LEU A 399 -11.53 -4.81 -5.00
C LEU A 399 -10.30 -5.73 -4.99
N VAL A 400 -9.68 -5.94 -6.16
CA VAL A 400 -8.48 -6.78 -6.31
C VAL A 400 -7.29 -6.17 -5.58
N VAL A 401 -7.06 -4.86 -5.68
CA VAL A 401 -5.95 -4.17 -5.03
C VAL A 401 -6.08 -4.26 -3.51
N ILE A 402 -7.26 -3.95 -2.96
CA ILE A 402 -7.52 -4.05 -1.51
C ILE A 402 -7.48 -5.51 -1.05
N GLY A 403 -7.89 -6.43 -1.93
CA GLY A 403 -7.84 -7.89 -1.77
C GLY A 403 -6.43 -8.47 -1.67
N ALA A 404 -5.54 -8.03 -2.55
CA ALA A 404 -4.20 -8.59 -2.70
C ALA A 404 -3.21 -8.01 -1.69
N TYR A 405 -3.41 -6.75 -1.27
CA TYR A 405 -2.49 -6.03 -0.40
C TYR A 405 -3.10 -5.72 0.96
N ASP A 406 -2.63 -6.46 1.97
CA ASP A 406 -2.92 -6.26 3.40
C ASP A 406 -2.14 -5.04 3.94
N ALA A 407 -2.32 -3.87 3.33
CA ALA A 407 -1.66 -2.64 3.76
C ALA A 407 -2.19 -2.20 5.12
N THR A 408 -1.27 -1.84 6.01
CA THR A 408 -1.56 -1.37 7.38
C THR A 408 -1.05 0.05 7.63
N ASP A 409 -0.25 0.60 6.72
CA ASP A 409 0.27 1.94 6.83
C ASP A 409 -0.80 3.00 6.53
N ARG A 410 -0.68 4.15 7.21
CA ARG A 410 -1.65 5.25 7.10
C ARG A 410 -1.74 5.83 5.69
N ALA A 411 -0.61 5.86 4.96
CA ALA A 411 -0.57 6.39 3.60
C ALA A 411 -1.38 5.53 2.64
N SER A 412 -1.16 4.20 2.66
CA SER A 412 -1.92 3.27 1.82
C SER A 412 -3.40 3.22 2.17
N LEU A 413 -3.76 3.28 3.45
CA LEU A 413 -5.18 3.36 3.87
C LEU A 413 -5.86 4.64 3.38
N ALA A 414 -5.17 5.79 3.44
CA ALA A 414 -5.71 7.05 2.90
C ALA A 414 -5.93 6.95 1.38
N MET A 415 -5.03 6.27 0.67
CA MET A 415 -5.18 6.05 -0.77
C MET A 415 -6.32 5.10 -1.12
N TYR A 416 -6.54 4.03 -0.35
CA TYR A 416 -7.72 3.19 -0.51
C TYR A 416 -9.01 3.99 -0.30
N ALA A 417 -9.04 4.88 0.71
CA ALA A 417 -10.18 5.76 0.94
C ALA A 417 -10.39 6.75 -0.21
N ASP A 418 -9.31 7.28 -0.78
CA ASP A 418 -9.36 8.17 -1.95
C ASP A 418 -9.92 7.46 -3.19
N MET A 419 -9.53 6.20 -3.43
CA MET A 419 -10.10 5.37 -4.50
C MET A 419 -11.60 5.09 -4.33
N LEU A 420 -12.10 5.10 -3.09
CA LEU A 420 -13.49 4.79 -2.74
C LEU A 420 -14.33 6.02 -2.40
N ARG A 421 -13.80 7.23 -2.59
CA ARG A 421 -14.44 8.48 -2.13
C ARG A 421 -15.87 8.66 -2.69
N ASP A 422 -16.06 8.31 -3.96
CA ASP A 422 -17.30 8.54 -4.72
C ASP A 422 -18.38 7.45 -4.53
N VAL A 423 -18.14 6.45 -3.67
CA VAL A 423 -18.86 5.14 -3.67
C VAL A 423 -20.20 5.01 -2.90
N PRO A 424 -20.96 6.02 -2.47
CA PRO A 424 -21.86 5.92 -1.30
C PRO A 424 -21.57 4.89 -0.16
N LEU A 425 -22.25 5.04 0.98
CA LEU A 425 -22.28 4.02 2.04
C LEU A 425 -23.43 3.02 1.79
N PRO A 426 -23.33 1.76 2.27
CA PRO A 426 -24.36 0.74 2.05
C PRO A 426 -25.61 0.95 2.93
N ASP A 427 -26.80 0.72 2.36
CA ASP A 427 -28.08 1.00 3.02
C ASP A 427 -28.61 -0.16 3.90
N ALA A 428 -28.30 -1.45 3.65
CA ALA A 428 -28.62 -2.55 4.57
C ALA A 428 -28.13 -3.98 4.16
N SER A 429 -28.01 -4.31 2.88
CA SER A 429 -27.78 -5.71 2.44
C SER A 429 -26.34 -5.96 1.98
N PRO A 430 -25.59 -6.88 2.63
CA PRO A 430 -24.24 -7.23 2.20
C PRO A 430 -24.22 -7.98 0.87
N SER A 431 -23.16 -7.78 0.07
CA SER A 431 -22.95 -8.52 -1.18
C SER A 431 -22.39 -9.92 -0.92
N PRO A 432 -22.88 -10.97 -1.59
CA PRO A 432 -22.28 -12.29 -1.52
C PRO A 432 -20.88 -12.35 -2.17
N LEU A 433 -20.55 -11.44 -3.09
CA LEU A 433 -19.24 -11.43 -3.74
C LEU A 433 -18.10 -11.09 -2.81
N TYR A 434 -18.36 -10.24 -1.82
CA TYR A 434 -17.35 -9.89 -0.83
C TYR A 434 -16.97 -11.11 0.05
N LEU A 435 -17.92 -12.03 0.32
CA LEU A 435 -17.65 -13.33 0.95
C LEU A 435 -16.84 -14.28 0.06
N VAL A 436 -16.88 -14.09 -1.26
CA VAL A 436 -16.04 -14.88 -2.18
C VAL A 436 -14.61 -14.33 -2.19
N LEU A 437 -14.46 -13.01 -2.12
CA LEU A 437 -13.17 -12.34 -2.03
C LEU A 437 -12.43 -12.66 -0.71
N SER A 438 -13.14 -12.81 0.41
CA SER A 438 -12.55 -13.20 1.69
C SER A 438 -11.93 -14.62 1.68
N ARG A 439 -12.40 -15.48 0.76
CA ARG A 439 -11.98 -16.89 0.63
C ARG A 439 -10.94 -17.13 -0.46
N ALA A 440 -10.70 -16.14 -1.31
CA ALA A 440 -9.69 -16.24 -2.36
C ALA A 440 -8.27 -16.26 -1.76
N PRO A 441 -7.31 -16.90 -2.44
CA PRO A 441 -5.92 -16.92 -1.99
C PRO A 441 -5.40 -15.48 -1.90
N LYS A 442 -4.98 -15.09 -0.70
CA LYS A 442 -4.35 -13.79 -0.45
C LYS A 442 -3.08 -13.66 -1.29
N HIS A 443 -2.82 -12.45 -1.78
CA HIS A 443 -1.61 -12.06 -2.53
C HIS A 443 -1.53 -12.45 -4.01
N ASP A 444 -2.56 -13.08 -4.61
CA ASP A 444 -2.62 -13.28 -6.07
C ASP A 444 -3.69 -12.37 -6.70
N ALA A 445 -3.24 -11.23 -7.22
CA ALA A 445 -4.10 -10.25 -7.88
C ALA A 445 -4.79 -10.82 -9.14
N LEU A 446 -4.14 -11.73 -9.87
CA LEU A 446 -4.70 -12.34 -11.07
C LEU A 446 -5.80 -13.35 -10.72
N ALA A 447 -5.61 -14.15 -9.67
CA ALA A 447 -6.64 -15.05 -9.17
C ALA A 447 -7.87 -14.28 -8.68
N LEU A 448 -7.66 -13.21 -7.91
CA LEU A 448 -8.73 -12.32 -7.44
C LEU A 448 -9.48 -11.67 -8.61
N TRP A 449 -8.76 -11.19 -9.64
CA TRP A 449 -9.37 -10.63 -10.84
C TRP A 449 -10.30 -11.65 -11.53
N LYS A 450 -9.83 -12.89 -11.73
CA LYS A 450 -10.64 -13.97 -12.33
C LYS A 450 -11.91 -14.25 -11.52
N CYS A 451 -11.84 -14.21 -10.19
CA CYS A 451 -13.01 -14.35 -9.33
C CYS A 451 -14.01 -13.20 -9.49
N THR A 452 -13.53 -11.95 -9.62
CA THR A 452 -14.39 -10.77 -9.82
C THR A 452 -14.98 -10.65 -11.22
N HIS A 453 -14.39 -11.30 -12.24
CA HIS A 453 -14.86 -11.19 -13.62
C HIS A 453 -16.24 -11.83 -13.85
N VAL A 454 -16.63 -12.80 -13.02
CA VAL A 454 -17.92 -13.50 -13.10
C VAL A 454 -19.07 -12.67 -12.47
N ALA A 455 -18.73 -11.58 -11.78
CA ALA A 455 -19.67 -10.72 -11.06
C ALA A 455 -20.50 -9.82 -11.97
N SER A 456 -21.79 -9.67 -11.64
CA SER A 456 -22.64 -8.64 -12.26
C SER A 456 -22.36 -7.24 -11.69
N SER A 457 -22.65 -6.20 -12.47
CA SER A 457 -22.45 -4.78 -12.12
C SER A 457 -23.06 -4.41 -10.76
N HIS A 458 -24.28 -4.89 -10.48
CA HIS A 458 -24.96 -4.67 -9.20
C HIS A 458 -24.20 -5.30 -8.03
N GLN A 459 -23.72 -6.54 -8.19
CA GLN A 459 -23.00 -7.23 -7.11
C GLN A 459 -21.62 -6.59 -6.85
N LEU A 460 -20.94 -6.09 -7.88
CA LEU A 460 -19.70 -5.33 -7.75
C LEU A 460 -19.92 -4.04 -6.96
N MET A 461 -20.98 -3.29 -7.29
CA MET A 461 -21.27 -2.02 -6.64
C MET A 461 -21.57 -2.21 -5.14
N HIS A 462 -22.31 -3.26 -4.76
CA HIS A 462 -22.48 -3.62 -3.35
C HIS A 462 -21.17 -4.08 -2.68
N ALA A 463 -20.33 -4.87 -3.34
CA ALA A 463 -19.06 -5.32 -2.78
C ALA A 463 -18.09 -4.14 -2.52
N VAL A 464 -18.04 -3.16 -3.42
CA VAL A 464 -17.22 -1.95 -3.28
C VAL A 464 -17.73 -1.07 -2.13
N ARG A 465 -19.05 -0.95 -1.95
CA ARG A 465 -19.66 -0.29 -0.78
C ARG A 465 -19.28 -0.99 0.53
N ASP A 466 -19.30 -2.32 0.54
CA ASP A 466 -18.93 -3.09 1.73
C ASP A 466 -17.46 -2.89 2.09
N VAL A 467 -16.57 -2.91 1.10
CA VAL A 467 -15.14 -2.66 1.29
C VAL A 467 -14.87 -1.23 1.75
N ARG A 468 -15.62 -0.24 1.27
CA ARG A 468 -15.52 1.16 1.73
C ARG A 468 -15.69 1.27 3.24
N VAL A 469 -16.72 0.63 3.81
CA VAL A 469 -16.95 0.66 5.27
C VAL A 469 -15.72 0.16 6.04
N LEU A 470 -15.05 -0.86 5.54
CA LEU A 470 -13.89 -1.47 6.20
C LEU A 470 -12.63 -0.63 6.06
N VAL A 471 -12.43 -0.02 4.90
CA VAL A 471 -11.32 0.90 4.65
C VAL A 471 -11.46 2.14 5.52
N ASP A 472 -12.65 2.74 5.56
CA ASP A 472 -12.94 3.91 6.39
C ASP A 472 -12.77 3.58 7.89
N MET A 473 -13.20 2.39 8.32
CA MET A 473 -12.98 1.88 9.68
C MET A 473 -11.49 1.66 9.98
N ALA A 474 -10.74 1.02 9.07
CA ALA A 474 -9.31 0.80 9.23
C ALA A 474 -8.55 2.13 9.29
N GLN A 475 -8.93 3.12 8.48
CA GLN A 475 -8.35 4.46 8.48
C GLN A 475 -8.65 5.20 9.80
N ALA A 476 -9.86 5.09 10.34
CA ALA A 476 -10.24 5.67 11.62
C ALA A 476 -9.46 5.05 12.79
N LEU A 477 -9.16 3.75 12.72
CA LEU A 477 -8.40 3.02 13.75
C LEU A 477 -6.87 3.15 13.60
N ALA A 478 -6.36 3.43 12.40
CA ALA A 478 -4.94 3.58 12.10
C ALA A 478 -4.13 4.48 13.08
N PRO A 479 -4.63 5.63 13.59
CA PRO A 479 -3.89 6.41 14.59
C PRO A 479 -3.76 5.73 15.96
N ILE A 480 -4.61 4.75 16.27
CA ILE A 480 -4.58 3.97 17.51
C ILE A 480 -3.78 2.70 17.29
N ARG A 481 -4.25 1.86 16.36
CA ARG A 481 -3.62 0.60 15.97
C ARG A 481 -4.05 0.25 14.55
N ALA A 482 -3.07 -0.04 13.72
CA ALA A 482 -3.32 -0.36 12.32
C ALA A 482 -3.87 -1.78 12.15
N TYR A 483 -4.93 -1.89 11.36
CA TYR A 483 -5.51 -3.16 10.91
C TYR A 483 -5.63 -3.13 9.39
N ALA A 484 -5.30 -4.24 8.74
CA ALA A 484 -5.56 -4.38 7.32
C ALA A 484 -7.08 -4.46 7.10
N PRO A 485 -7.64 -3.83 6.05
CA PRO A 485 -9.06 -3.97 5.72
C PRO A 485 -9.48 -5.44 5.59
N SER A 486 -8.55 -6.29 5.16
CA SER A 486 -8.73 -7.73 5.03
C SER A 486 -8.85 -8.51 6.33
N TYR A 487 -8.23 -8.02 7.40
CA TYR A 487 -8.38 -8.60 8.72
C TYR A 487 -9.83 -8.47 9.19
N LEU A 488 -10.44 -7.34 8.85
CA LEU A 488 -11.82 -6.99 9.12
C LEU A 488 -12.80 -7.66 8.14
N TRP A 489 -12.33 -8.52 7.23
CA TRP A 489 -13.23 -9.17 6.28
C TRP A 489 -14.28 -10.07 6.95
N GLY A 490 -15.49 -10.04 6.39
CA GLY A 490 -16.68 -10.73 6.88
C GLY A 490 -16.69 -12.19 6.44
N ASP A 491 -16.75 -13.12 7.40
CA ASP A 491 -17.14 -14.54 7.31
C ASP A 491 -17.60 -14.93 8.74
N ASP A 492 -17.97 -16.16 9.04
CA ASP A 492 -18.27 -16.58 10.45
C ASP A 492 -17.09 -16.32 11.42
N VAL A 493 -15.87 -16.20 10.87
CA VAL A 493 -14.64 -15.85 11.59
C VAL A 493 -14.56 -14.36 11.95
N HIS A 494 -15.35 -13.50 11.30
CA HIS A 494 -15.38 -12.05 11.54
C HIS A 494 -15.73 -11.71 12.99
N ARG A 495 -16.72 -12.40 13.57
CA ARG A 495 -17.10 -12.21 14.97
C ARG A 495 -15.93 -12.48 15.93
N HIS A 496 -15.17 -13.54 15.68
CA HIS A 496 -13.98 -13.86 16.48
C HIS A 496 -12.87 -12.82 16.34
N ARG A 497 -12.59 -12.35 15.11
CA ARG A 497 -11.58 -11.32 14.86
C ARG A 497 -11.96 -9.97 15.43
N ALA A 498 -13.24 -9.61 15.37
CA ALA A 498 -13.78 -8.39 15.96
C ALA A 498 -13.66 -8.42 17.50
N HIS A 499 -13.93 -9.55 18.14
CA HIS A 499 -13.66 -9.75 19.57
C HIS A 499 -12.17 -9.63 19.91
N ARG A 500 -11.29 -10.25 19.11
CA ARG A 500 -9.84 -10.15 19.29
C ARG A 500 -9.34 -8.70 19.12
N MET A 501 -9.88 -7.98 18.13
CA MET A 501 -9.59 -6.56 17.93
C MET A 501 -10.01 -5.73 19.14
N ALA A 502 -11.20 -5.97 19.69
CA ALA A 502 -11.66 -5.28 20.90
C ALA A 502 -10.71 -5.51 22.10
N VAL A 503 -10.25 -6.75 22.30
CA VAL A 503 -9.25 -7.08 23.34
C VAL A 503 -7.94 -6.32 23.12
N GLU A 504 -7.44 -6.33 21.88
CA GLU A 504 -6.19 -5.69 21.50
C GLU A 504 -6.22 -4.16 21.63
N LEU A 505 -7.36 -3.53 21.34
CA LEU A 505 -7.55 -2.09 21.50
C LEU A 505 -7.59 -1.68 22.98
N VAL A 506 -8.24 -2.47 23.84
CA VAL A 506 -8.26 -2.23 25.29
C VAL A 506 -6.85 -2.36 25.87
N GLN A 507 -6.13 -3.42 25.51
CA GLN A 507 -4.74 -3.59 25.93
C GLN A 507 -3.86 -2.41 25.50
N HIS A 508 -4.03 -1.94 24.26
CA HIS A 508 -3.30 -0.75 23.78
C HIS A 508 -3.63 0.50 24.61
N ALA A 509 -4.90 0.76 24.93
CA ALA A 509 -5.29 1.90 25.75
C ALA A 509 -4.62 1.85 27.14
N LEU A 510 -4.57 0.66 27.76
CA LEU A 510 -3.97 0.45 29.08
C LEU A 510 -2.45 0.55 29.09
N THR A 511 -1.78 0.42 27.94
CA THR A 511 -0.33 0.67 27.86
C THR A 511 0.02 2.17 27.95
N GLN A 512 -0.93 3.06 27.68
CA GLN A 512 -0.74 4.52 27.71
C GLN A 512 -0.92 5.09 29.13
N ARG A 513 0.01 4.75 30.04
CA ARG A 513 -0.04 5.14 31.46
C ARG A 513 -0.34 6.64 31.65
N GLY A 514 -1.39 6.95 32.41
CA GLY A 514 -1.82 8.33 32.72
C GLY A 514 -2.78 8.97 31.73
N HIS A 515 -2.98 8.40 30.53
CA HIS A 515 -3.93 8.87 29.51
C HIS A 515 -4.93 7.79 29.08
N GLU A 516 -5.09 6.75 29.90
CA GLU A 516 -5.88 5.55 29.61
C GLU A 516 -7.35 5.89 29.29
N ARG A 517 -7.97 6.79 30.06
CA ARG A 517 -9.33 7.29 29.82
C ARG A 517 -9.47 7.98 28.46
N ALA A 518 -8.60 8.94 28.16
CA ALA A 518 -8.64 9.68 26.90
C ALA A 518 -8.33 8.77 25.68
N ALA A 519 -7.52 7.72 25.87
CA ALA A 519 -7.29 6.70 24.84
C ALA A 519 -8.53 5.85 24.58
N LEU A 520 -9.23 5.41 25.64
CA LEU A 520 -10.48 4.65 25.53
C LEU A 520 -11.61 5.48 24.91
N GLU A 521 -11.77 6.73 25.31
CA GLU A 521 -12.76 7.65 24.71
C GLU A 521 -12.50 7.84 23.21
N ARG A 522 -11.24 8.01 22.78
CA ARG A 522 -10.87 8.08 21.36
C ARG A 522 -11.18 6.78 20.60
N ILE A 523 -10.91 5.62 21.21
CA ILE A 523 -11.23 4.31 20.61
C ILE A 523 -12.75 4.17 20.41
N LEU A 524 -13.53 4.50 21.44
CA LEU A 524 -14.98 4.41 21.39
C LEU A 524 -15.57 5.38 20.35
N GLN A 525 -15.06 6.61 20.28
CA GLN A 525 -15.45 7.59 19.25
C GLN A 525 -15.11 7.09 17.83
N ALA A 526 -13.94 6.50 17.64
CA ALA A 526 -13.54 5.94 16.34
C ALA A 526 -14.38 4.73 15.94
N LEU A 527 -14.82 3.90 16.88
CA LEU A 527 -15.62 2.69 16.63
C LEU A 527 -17.13 2.97 16.50
N ALA A 528 -17.66 4.01 17.15
CA ALA A 528 -19.10 4.29 17.22
C ALA A 528 -19.83 4.31 15.86
N PRO A 529 -19.30 4.92 14.78
CA PRO A 529 -19.95 4.92 13.48
C PRO A 529 -20.12 3.51 12.90
N TRP A 530 -19.17 2.61 13.19
CA TRP A 530 -19.02 1.32 12.54
C TRP A 530 -19.67 0.14 13.27
N ILE A 531 -20.32 0.38 14.43
CA ILE A 531 -21.10 -0.63 15.14
C ILE A 531 -22.51 -0.70 14.55
N GLY A 532 -22.96 -1.91 14.23
CA GLY A 532 -24.25 -2.18 13.60
C GLY A 532 -24.70 -3.63 13.71
N THR A 533 -25.90 -3.92 13.21
CA THR A 533 -26.54 -5.25 13.25
C THR A 533 -26.25 -6.10 12.02
N HIS A 534 -25.84 -5.47 10.91
CA HIS A 534 -25.61 -6.14 9.63
C HIS A 534 -24.14 -6.05 9.21
N ALA A 535 -23.61 -7.09 8.58
CA ALA A 535 -22.29 -7.00 7.93
C ALA A 535 -22.35 -5.92 6.82
N PRO A 536 -21.27 -5.15 6.60
CA PRO A 536 -19.90 -5.29 7.11
C PRO A 536 -19.61 -4.56 8.44
N TYR A 537 -20.62 -4.07 9.15
CA TYR A 537 -20.44 -3.39 10.44
C TYR A 537 -20.01 -4.36 11.55
N LEU A 538 -19.31 -3.83 12.56
CA LEU A 538 -18.90 -4.60 13.73
C LEU A 538 -20.13 -5.02 14.56
N PRO A 539 -20.17 -6.28 15.05
CA PRO A 539 -21.30 -6.75 15.84
C PRO A 539 -21.40 -5.99 17.16
N THR A 540 -22.63 -5.75 17.62
CA THR A 540 -22.91 -5.06 18.89
C THR A 540 -22.25 -5.74 20.10
N GLU A 541 -22.05 -7.07 20.04
CA GLU A 541 -21.33 -7.89 21.03
C GLU A 541 -19.88 -7.42 21.28
N CYS A 542 -19.25 -6.73 20.32
CA CYS A 542 -17.90 -6.18 20.49
C CYS A 542 -17.84 -5.12 21.59
N VAL A 543 -18.90 -4.35 21.79
CA VAL A 543 -19.00 -3.36 22.86
C VAL A 543 -18.95 -4.05 24.22
N ARG A 544 -19.78 -5.09 24.40
CA ARG A 544 -19.79 -5.91 25.62
C ARG A 544 -18.42 -6.52 25.90
N THR A 545 -17.74 -7.00 24.86
CA THR A 545 -16.40 -7.59 24.97
C THR A 545 -15.34 -6.56 25.37
N LEU A 546 -15.37 -5.35 24.79
CA LEU A 546 -14.45 -4.25 25.12
C LEU A 546 -14.53 -3.92 26.62
N PHE A 547 -15.74 -3.72 27.13
CA PHE A 547 -15.97 -3.43 28.55
C PHE A 547 -15.62 -4.60 29.48
N LYS A 548 -15.93 -5.84 29.07
CA LYS A 548 -15.51 -7.04 29.81
C LYS A 548 -13.98 -7.14 29.92
N GLN A 549 -13.25 -6.83 28.86
CA GLN A 549 -11.78 -6.84 28.87
C GLN A 549 -11.20 -5.77 29.77
N LEU A 550 -11.82 -4.59 29.83
CA LEU A 550 -11.39 -3.51 30.71
C LEU A 550 -11.53 -3.91 32.19
N LEU A 551 -12.64 -4.57 32.55
CA LEU A 551 -12.84 -5.14 33.89
C LEU A 551 -11.81 -6.24 34.21
N LEU A 552 -11.53 -7.13 33.24
CA LEU A 552 -10.52 -8.18 33.41
C LEU A 552 -9.09 -7.63 33.58
N ALA A 553 -8.81 -6.46 33.01
CA ALA A 553 -7.51 -5.80 33.06
C ALA A 553 -7.26 -4.98 34.33
N ARG A 554 -8.14 -5.09 35.34
CA ARG A 554 -8.00 -4.49 36.69
C ARG A 554 -8.14 -2.97 36.74
N ALA A 555 -9.01 -2.40 35.91
CA ALA A 555 -9.30 -0.98 35.95
C ALA A 555 -10.79 -0.69 36.23
N PRO A 556 -11.35 -1.12 37.38
CA PRO A 556 -12.78 -0.94 37.69
C PRO A 556 -13.16 0.54 37.91
N ILE A 557 -12.21 1.37 38.35
CA ILE A 557 -12.40 2.83 38.46
C ILE A 557 -12.53 3.44 37.06
N LEU A 558 -11.62 3.10 36.14
CA LEU A 558 -11.69 3.56 34.75
C LEU A 558 -12.95 3.07 34.04
N PHE A 559 -13.41 1.86 34.35
CA PHE A 559 -14.69 1.34 33.84
C PHE A 559 -15.82 2.30 34.19
N ASN A 560 -15.94 2.65 35.47
CA ASN A 560 -17.01 3.52 35.94
C ASN A 560 -16.91 4.94 35.38
N GLU A 561 -15.69 5.50 35.34
CA GLU A 561 -15.45 6.82 34.73
C GLU A 561 -15.84 6.88 33.24
N VAL A 562 -15.46 5.86 32.46
CA VAL A 562 -15.80 5.78 31.04
C VAL A 562 -17.30 5.59 30.86
N VAL A 563 -17.93 4.68 31.61
CA VAL A 563 -19.38 4.42 31.53
C VAL A 563 -20.19 5.67 31.89
N HIS A 564 -19.78 6.44 32.91
CA HIS A 564 -20.42 7.72 33.23
C HIS A 564 -20.20 8.80 32.17
N ALA A 565 -19.06 8.79 31.48
CA ALA A 565 -18.78 9.73 30.40
C ALA A 565 -19.45 9.37 29.06
N LEU A 566 -19.82 8.09 28.84
CA LEU A 566 -20.40 7.57 27.59
C LEU A 566 -21.59 8.39 27.04
N PRO A 567 -22.58 8.82 27.85
CA PRO A 567 -23.73 9.57 27.33
C PRO A 567 -23.33 10.89 26.68
N HIS A 568 -22.24 11.49 27.14
CA HIS A 568 -21.71 12.76 26.63
C HIS A 568 -20.69 12.57 25.52
N THR A 569 -19.89 11.49 25.56
CA THR A 569 -18.79 11.25 24.61
C THR A 569 -19.22 10.45 23.38
N CYS A 570 -20.13 9.47 23.53
CA CYS A 570 -20.55 8.51 22.50
C CYS A 570 -22.01 8.03 22.72
N PRO A 571 -23.04 8.82 22.38
CA PRO A 571 -24.44 8.46 22.66
C PRO A 571 -24.90 7.18 21.96
N LYS A 572 -24.36 6.87 20.77
CA LYS A 572 -24.67 5.65 20.02
C LYS A 572 -24.20 4.38 20.76
N ILE A 573 -23.07 4.42 21.45
CA ILE A 573 -22.58 3.29 22.26
C ILE A 573 -23.32 3.22 23.59
N ALA A 574 -23.65 4.37 24.20
CA ALA A 574 -24.46 4.43 25.41
C ALA A 574 -25.84 3.75 25.21
N ALA A 575 -26.45 3.88 24.04
CA ALA A 575 -27.69 3.18 23.70
C ALA A 575 -27.55 1.64 23.61
N LEU A 576 -26.33 1.13 23.38
CA LEU A 576 -26.04 -0.31 23.26
C LEU A 576 -25.59 -0.96 24.57
N LEU A 577 -25.30 -0.16 25.59
CA LEU A 577 -24.91 -0.62 26.92
C LEU A 577 -25.85 0.03 27.95
N SER A 578 -26.95 -0.65 28.25
CA SER A 578 -27.86 -0.17 29.31
C SER A 578 -27.19 -0.25 30.69
N HIS A 579 -27.73 0.48 31.67
CA HIS A 579 -27.26 0.36 33.06
C HIS A 579 -27.40 -1.08 33.58
N GLU A 580 -28.44 -1.81 33.16
CA GLU A 580 -28.64 -3.22 33.50
C GLU A 580 -27.59 -4.12 32.85
N ASP A 581 -27.20 -3.86 31.59
CA ASP A 581 -26.13 -4.61 30.91
C ASP A 581 -24.75 -4.39 31.54
N ALA A 582 -24.48 -3.16 31.97
CA ALA A 582 -23.24 -2.82 32.69
C ALA A 582 -23.19 -3.50 34.06
N GLU A 583 -24.30 -3.50 34.82
CA GLU A 583 -24.42 -4.22 36.08
C GLU A 583 -24.24 -5.74 35.88
N ALA A 584 -24.90 -6.32 34.88
CA ALA A 584 -24.78 -7.74 34.56
C ALA A 584 -23.33 -8.13 34.20
N LEU A 585 -22.61 -7.29 33.47
CA LEU A 585 -21.19 -7.49 33.14
C LEU A 585 -20.30 -7.50 34.39
N VAL A 586 -20.53 -6.57 35.31
CA VAL A 586 -19.77 -6.48 36.56
C VAL A 586 -20.02 -7.72 37.41
N LEU A 587 -21.27 -8.15 37.56
CA LEU A 587 -21.62 -9.37 38.28
C LEU A 587 -21.03 -10.62 37.63
N GLU A 588 -21.10 -10.74 36.30
CA GLU A 588 -20.53 -11.87 35.55
C GLU A 588 -19.01 -11.97 35.78
N THR A 589 -18.32 -10.83 35.71
CA THR A 589 -16.86 -10.79 35.92
C THR A 589 -16.47 -11.04 37.37
N ALA A 590 -17.16 -10.44 38.34
CA ALA A 590 -16.93 -10.69 39.77
C ALA A 590 -17.16 -12.17 40.11
N ARG A 591 -18.25 -12.78 39.61
CA ARG A 591 -18.53 -14.21 39.79
C ARG A 591 -17.44 -15.08 39.17
N ALA A 592 -16.99 -14.78 37.95
CA ALA A 592 -15.90 -15.50 37.32
C ALA A 592 -14.61 -15.46 38.15
N TRP A 593 -14.28 -14.30 38.75
CA TRP A 593 -13.14 -14.19 39.65
C TRP A 593 -13.31 -15.02 40.94
N THR A 594 -14.50 -15.02 41.53
CA THR A 594 -14.79 -15.84 42.71
C THR A 594 -14.67 -17.34 42.44
N GLU A 595 -15.11 -17.81 41.26
CA GLU A 595 -15.04 -19.22 40.89
C GLU A 595 -13.62 -19.69 40.56
N GLN A 596 -12.75 -18.78 40.12
CA GLN A 596 -11.34 -19.07 39.84
C GLN A 596 -10.47 -19.13 41.10
N ALA A 597 -10.96 -18.64 42.24
CA ALA A 597 -10.20 -18.62 43.48
C ALA A 597 -10.08 -20.05 44.07
N PRO A 598 -8.87 -20.59 44.31
CA PRO A 598 -8.68 -21.90 44.91
C PRO A 598 -8.91 -21.89 46.44
N THR A 599 -8.94 -20.71 47.06
CA THR A 599 -9.00 -20.51 48.51
C THR A 599 -10.00 -19.44 48.89
N CYS A 600 -10.58 -19.54 50.09
CA CYS A 600 -11.47 -18.52 50.66
C CYS A 600 -10.75 -17.30 51.28
N ASP A 601 -9.42 -17.23 51.22
CA ASP A 601 -8.64 -16.12 51.79
C ASP A 601 -9.04 -14.77 51.16
N PRO A 602 -9.51 -13.78 51.93
CA PRO A 602 -9.89 -12.47 51.40
C PRO A 602 -8.72 -11.71 50.77
N LEU A 603 -7.47 -12.01 51.16
CA LEU A 603 -6.26 -11.44 50.56
C LEU A 603 -5.84 -12.17 49.28
N HIS A 604 -6.52 -13.26 48.91
CA HIS A 604 -6.27 -13.95 47.67
C HIS A 604 -6.62 -13.03 46.49
N GLY A 605 -5.66 -12.82 45.59
CA GLY A 605 -5.77 -11.78 44.57
C GLY A 605 -7.01 -11.89 43.67
N ALA A 606 -7.61 -13.07 43.46
CA ALA A 606 -8.88 -13.19 42.72
C ALA A 606 -10.10 -12.68 43.53
N LEU A 607 -10.15 -12.90 44.84
CA LEU A 607 -11.23 -12.42 45.71
C LEU A 607 -11.12 -10.92 45.97
N GLN A 608 -9.90 -10.42 46.15
CA GLN A 608 -9.65 -8.98 46.22
C GLN A 608 -10.11 -8.29 44.92
N ARG A 609 -9.78 -8.87 43.75
CA ARG A 609 -10.27 -8.38 42.44
C ARG A 609 -11.79 -8.36 42.34
N ALA A 610 -12.47 -9.42 42.77
CA ALA A 610 -13.92 -9.48 42.77
C ALA A 610 -14.53 -8.37 43.65
N ARG A 611 -13.93 -8.12 44.82
CA ARG A 611 -14.35 -7.05 45.73
C ARG A 611 -14.15 -5.66 45.11
N ASP A 612 -12.96 -5.39 44.58
CA ASP A 612 -12.64 -4.11 43.93
C ASP A 612 -13.58 -3.81 42.74
N THR A 613 -14.00 -4.84 41.99
CA THR A 613 -14.97 -4.68 40.90
C THR A 613 -16.39 -4.36 41.38
N LEU A 614 -16.81 -4.93 42.51
CA LEU A 614 -18.14 -4.70 43.08
C LEU A 614 -18.21 -3.34 43.81
N ASP A 615 -17.14 -2.93 44.49
CA ASP A 615 -17.05 -1.65 45.20
C ASP A 615 -17.02 -0.45 44.25
N ALA A 616 -16.66 -0.65 42.98
CA ALA A 616 -16.61 0.42 41.97
C ALA A 616 -17.99 0.79 41.38
N VAL A 617 -19.03 0.00 41.63
CA VAL A 617 -20.38 0.16 41.06
C VAL A 617 -21.36 0.64 42.15
N PRO A 618 -22.39 1.44 41.80
CA PRO A 618 -23.43 1.81 42.77
C PRO A 618 -24.08 0.58 43.42
N PRO A 619 -24.47 0.67 44.71
CA PRO A 619 -25.03 -0.45 45.46
C PRO A 619 -26.39 -0.87 44.90
N SER A 620 -26.43 -2.03 44.26
CA SER A 620 -27.65 -2.70 43.82
C SER A 620 -27.94 -3.90 44.73
N PRO A 621 -29.19 -4.41 44.80
CA PRO A 621 -29.51 -5.56 45.63
C PRO A 621 -28.71 -6.81 45.23
N SER A 622 -28.39 -6.97 43.95
CA SER A 622 -27.61 -8.10 43.42
C SER A 622 -26.11 -7.97 43.75
N VAL A 623 -25.55 -6.75 43.68
CA VAL A 623 -24.16 -6.45 44.07
C VAL A 623 -23.98 -6.64 45.58
N ASN A 624 -24.93 -6.17 46.38
CA ASN A 624 -24.91 -6.36 47.83
C ASN A 624 -24.97 -7.85 48.23
N ALA A 625 -25.72 -8.67 47.48
CA ALA A 625 -25.75 -10.11 47.69
C ALA A 625 -24.36 -10.75 47.44
N GLU A 626 -23.67 -10.40 46.37
CA GLU A 626 -22.31 -10.91 46.11
C GLU A 626 -21.27 -10.38 47.11
N LEU A 627 -21.37 -9.11 47.54
CA LEU A 627 -20.52 -8.57 48.61
C LEU A 627 -20.73 -9.32 49.94
N SER A 628 -21.98 -9.64 50.29
CA SER A 628 -22.27 -10.46 51.47
C SER A 628 -21.70 -11.87 51.36
N PHE A 629 -21.66 -12.44 50.16
CA PHE A 629 -21.04 -13.73 49.89
C PHE A 629 -19.51 -13.66 50.06
N LEU A 630 -18.85 -12.60 49.58
CA LEU A 630 -17.41 -12.38 49.81
C LEU A 630 -17.08 -12.22 51.31
N GLN A 631 -17.94 -11.54 52.07
CA GLN A 631 -17.80 -11.43 53.53
C GLN A 631 -17.90 -12.82 54.20
N LEU A 632 -18.84 -13.66 53.77
CA LEU A 632 -18.97 -15.03 54.26
C LEU A 632 -17.73 -15.88 53.96
N LEU A 633 -17.10 -15.74 52.78
CA LEU A 633 -15.84 -16.43 52.47
C LEU A 633 -14.70 -16.01 53.41
N GLY A 634 -14.59 -14.72 53.71
CA GLY A 634 -13.60 -14.21 54.67
C GLY A 634 -13.77 -14.83 56.07
N LEU A 635 -15.01 -14.91 56.54
CA LEU A 635 -15.33 -15.55 57.83
C LEU A 635 -15.02 -17.05 57.84
N LEU A 636 -15.24 -17.76 56.72
CA LEU A 636 -14.89 -19.18 56.60
C LEU A 636 -13.38 -19.42 56.56
N HIS A 637 -12.59 -18.48 56.02
CA HIS A 637 -11.13 -18.58 56.00
C HIS A 637 -10.51 -18.53 57.40
N GLU A 638 -11.03 -17.68 58.28
CA GLU A 638 -10.58 -17.58 59.68
C GLU A 638 -10.69 -18.91 60.44
N HIS A 639 -11.56 -19.81 59.98
CA HIS A 639 -11.82 -21.12 60.56
C HIS A 639 -11.24 -22.26 59.68
N ALA A 640 -10.15 -21.97 58.94
CA ALA A 640 -9.19 -22.89 58.31
C ALA A 640 -9.76 -24.18 57.67
N SER A 641 -10.87 -24.10 56.94
CA SER A 641 -11.36 -25.23 56.12
C SER A 641 -10.90 -25.07 54.67
N PRO A 642 -10.28 -26.09 54.03
CA PRO A 642 -9.85 -26.03 52.64
C PRO A 642 -11.07 -26.22 51.71
N LEU A 643 -11.88 -25.17 51.59
CA LEU A 643 -13.02 -25.11 50.68
C LEU A 643 -12.71 -24.12 49.56
N SER A 644 -13.15 -24.44 48.35
CA SER A 644 -13.17 -23.44 47.28
C SER A 644 -14.49 -22.66 47.35
N PRO A 645 -14.53 -21.39 46.92
CA PRO A 645 -15.77 -20.62 46.85
C PRO A 645 -16.87 -21.28 46.00
N LYS A 646 -16.49 -22.09 45.00
CA LYS A 646 -17.43 -22.89 44.21
C LYS A 646 -18.12 -23.94 45.06
N ASP A 647 -17.39 -24.61 45.95
CA ASP A 647 -17.93 -25.59 46.88
C ASP A 647 -18.83 -24.92 47.93
N VAL A 648 -18.48 -23.70 48.36
CA VAL A 648 -19.29 -22.90 49.28
C VAL A 648 -20.64 -22.52 48.66
N ARG A 649 -20.68 -22.16 47.36
CA ARG A 649 -21.96 -21.90 46.67
C ARG A 649 -22.82 -23.15 46.48
N ALA A 650 -22.21 -24.33 46.33
CA ALA A 650 -22.92 -25.58 46.12
C ALA A 650 -23.46 -26.21 47.41
N THR A 651 -22.87 -25.87 48.56
CA THR A 651 -23.23 -26.44 49.87
C THR A 651 -24.26 -25.56 50.57
N SER A 652 -25.18 -26.17 51.34
CA SER A 652 -26.11 -25.38 52.16
C SER A 652 -25.34 -24.58 53.23
N ARG A 653 -25.79 -23.36 53.54
CA ARG A 653 -25.11 -22.47 54.51
C ARG A 653 -25.07 -23.08 55.92
N LEU A 654 -26.07 -23.89 56.27
CA LEU A 654 -26.14 -24.61 57.54
C LEU A 654 -25.14 -25.77 57.60
N ASP A 655 -24.98 -26.55 56.53
CA ASP A 655 -24.00 -27.64 56.50
C ASP A 655 -22.56 -27.13 56.59
N LEU A 656 -22.29 -25.95 56.01
CA LEU A 656 -21.00 -25.27 56.14
C LEU A 656 -20.72 -24.89 57.61
N LEU A 657 -21.72 -24.35 58.31
CA LEU A 657 -21.62 -24.02 59.73
C LEU A 657 -21.41 -25.29 60.58
N ALA A 658 -22.13 -26.39 60.28
CA ALA A 658 -21.93 -27.69 60.92
C ALA A 658 -20.49 -28.20 60.77
N ARG A 659 -19.94 -28.06 59.56
CA ARG A 659 -18.58 -28.49 59.22
C ARG A 659 -17.51 -27.65 59.94
N VAL A 660 -17.74 -26.34 60.09
CA VAL A 660 -16.85 -25.46 60.86
C VAL A 660 -16.89 -25.81 62.36
N LEU A 661 -18.09 -26.02 62.91
CA LEU A 661 -18.25 -26.36 64.33
C LEU A 661 -17.69 -27.74 64.70
N SER A 662 -17.73 -28.71 63.79
CA SER A 662 -17.16 -30.04 64.01
C SER A 662 -15.63 -30.09 63.86
N SER A 663 -15.06 -29.25 63.00
CA SER A 663 -13.61 -29.20 62.76
C SER A 663 -12.84 -28.44 63.83
N HIS A 664 -13.47 -27.44 64.47
CA HIS A 664 -12.81 -26.55 65.44
C HIS A 664 -13.53 -26.60 66.79
N ARG A 665 -12.84 -27.12 67.81
CA ARG A 665 -13.40 -27.31 69.16
C ARG A 665 -13.90 -26.01 69.81
N ASP A 666 -13.27 -24.87 69.51
CA ASP A 666 -13.60 -23.56 70.10
C ASP A 666 -14.46 -22.67 69.18
N ALA A 667 -14.82 -23.13 67.98
CA ALA A 667 -15.51 -22.30 66.99
C ALA A 667 -16.88 -21.79 67.48
N TYR A 668 -17.56 -22.49 68.40
CA TYR A 668 -18.84 -22.03 68.96
C TYR A 668 -18.74 -20.66 69.68
N ARG A 669 -17.53 -20.22 70.08
CA ARG A 669 -17.30 -18.89 70.68
C ARG A 669 -17.15 -17.78 69.64
N THR A 670 -16.51 -18.08 68.51
CA THR A 670 -16.18 -17.12 67.44
C THR A 670 -17.15 -17.20 66.25
N ALA A 671 -18.05 -18.19 66.22
CA ALA A 671 -18.95 -18.45 65.10
C ALA A 671 -20.17 -17.52 65.03
N GLN A 672 -20.37 -16.58 65.96
CA GLN A 672 -21.51 -15.63 65.91
C GLN A 672 -21.59 -14.77 64.62
N PRO A 673 -20.50 -14.18 64.10
CA PRO A 673 -20.51 -13.50 62.81
C PRO A 673 -20.83 -14.46 61.64
N LEU A 674 -20.30 -15.69 61.67
CA LEU A 674 -20.58 -16.70 60.65
C LEU A 674 -22.05 -17.18 60.69
N ALA A 675 -22.56 -17.39 61.89
CA ALA A 675 -23.96 -17.71 62.16
C ALA A 675 -24.88 -16.67 61.53
N ARG A 676 -24.62 -15.37 61.79
CA ARG A 676 -25.40 -14.27 61.20
C ARG A 676 -25.34 -14.24 59.68
N ALA A 677 -24.21 -14.56 59.08
CA ALA A 677 -24.06 -14.60 57.62
C ALA A 677 -24.76 -15.83 56.98
N CYS A 678 -24.92 -16.92 57.73
CA CYS A 678 -25.63 -18.12 57.28
C CYS A 678 -27.16 -18.02 57.41
N MET A 679 -27.67 -17.07 58.19
CA MET A 679 -29.12 -16.85 58.38
C MET A 679 -29.77 -16.37 57.08
N ILE A 680 -30.78 -17.11 56.62
CA ILE A 680 -31.65 -16.71 55.50
C ILE A 680 -33.08 -16.51 56.02
N ASN A 681 -33.56 -17.44 56.86
CA ASN A 681 -34.89 -17.39 57.49
C ASN A 681 -34.81 -17.35 59.02
N GLU A 682 -35.91 -17.00 59.68
CA GLU A 682 -36.02 -17.02 61.15
C GLU A 682 -35.89 -18.43 61.74
N ASP A 683 -36.34 -19.46 61.00
CA ASP A 683 -36.13 -20.88 61.37
C ASP A 683 -34.65 -21.29 61.38
N ASP A 684 -33.84 -20.69 60.51
CA ASP A 684 -32.41 -20.98 60.44
C ASP A 684 -31.68 -20.42 61.68
N ASP A 685 -32.18 -19.33 62.27
CA ASP A 685 -31.60 -18.76 63.48
C ASP A 685 -31.70 -19.73 64.67
N VAL A 686 -32.88 -20.36 64.82
CA VAL A 686 -33.13 -21.38 65.83
C VAL A 686 -32.24 -22.60 65.59
N ARG A 687 -32.11 -23.04 64.33
CA ARG A 687 -31.22 -24.15 63.97
C ARG A 687 -29.75 -23.84 64.26
N ILE A 688 -29.30 -22.62 63.99
CA ILE A 688 -27.92 -22.21 64.24
C ILE A 688 -27.63 -22.14 65.74
N GLU A 689 -28.52 -21.56 66.54
CA GLU A 689 -28.35 -21.56 68.01
C GLU A 689 -28.38 -22.99 68.57
N ALA A 690 -29.21 -23.88 68.03
CA ALA A 690 -29.22 -25.30 68.35
C ALA A 690 -27.87 -25.98 68.02
N MET A 691 -27.30 -25.70 66.84
CA MET A 691 -25.98 -26.21 66.44
C MET A 691 -24.85 -25.65 67.34
N LEU A 692 -24.93 -24.38 67.75
CA LEU A 692 -24.00 -23.78 68.70
C LEU A 692 -24.12 -24.41 70.10
N THR A 693 -25.33 -24.75 70.55
CA THR A 693 -25.53 -25.48 71.81
C THR A 693 -24.91 -26.87 71.77
N ASP A 694 -25.11 -27.60 70.67
CA ASP A 694 -24.57 -28.95 70.51
C ASP A 694 -23.04 -28.93 70.39
N ALA A 695 -22.46 -27.94 69.71
CA ALA A 695 -21.00 -27.77 69.61
C ALA A 695 -20.36 -27.35 70.95
N ALA A 696 -21.00 -26.46 71.72
CA ALA A 696 -20.57 -26.10 73.05
C ALA A 696 -20.64 -27.29 74.04
N ALA A 697 -21.67 -28.13 73.89
CA ALA A 697 -21.79 -29.37 74.63
C ALA A 697 -20.68 -30.36 74.25
N ALA A 698 -20.45 -30.57 72.95
CA ALA A 698 -19.43 -31.50 72.46
C ALA A 698 -17.99 -31.13 72.87
N SER A 699 -17.70 -29.83 73.05
CA SER A 699 -16.41 -29.32 73.54
C SER A 699 -16.28 -29.35 75.07
N GLY A 700 -17.36 -29.59 75.81
CA GLY A 700 -17.38 -29.66 77.27
C GLY A 700 -17.52 -28.31 78.00
N ASP A 701 -17.86 -27.22 77.30
CA ASP A 701 -18.10 -25.91 77.91
C ASP A 701 -19.55 -25.74 78.34
N VAL A 702 -19.83 -26.25 79.54
CA VAL A 702 -21.13 -26.22 80.20
C VAL A 702 -21.73 -24.82 80.28
N SER A 703 -20.88 -23.81 80.51
CA SER A 703 -21.32 -22.44 80.70
C SER A 703 -21.84 -21.82 79.40
N ALA A 704 -21.17 -22.12 78.29
CA ALA A 704 -21.58 -21.63 76.97
C ALA A 704 -22.79 -22.39 76.44
N ALA A 705 -22.84 -23.70 76.67
CA ALA A 705 -23.99 -24.54 76.33
C ALA A 705 -25.29 -24.05 76.99
N LEU A 706 -25.27 -23.74 78.29
CA LEU A 706 -26.43 -23.17 78.99
C LEU A 706 -26.84 -21.80 78.44
N ARG A 707 -25.89 -20.87 78.25
CA ARG A 707 -26.19 -19.54 77.72
C ARG A 707 -26.77 -19.59 76.31
N SER A 708 -26.29 -20.49 75.45
CA SER A 708 -26.85 -20.69 74.12
C SER A 708 -28.21 -21.39 74.17
N CYS A 709 -28.43 -22.31 75.12
CA CYS A 709 -29.72 -22.98 75.34
C CYS A 709 -30.80 -22.00 75.83
N ASP A 710 -30.47 -21.10 76.76
CA ASP A 710 -31.38 -20.06 77.22
C ASP A 710 -31.74 -19.08 76.08
N ARG A 711 -30.75 -18.74 75.23
CA ARG A 711 -30.96 -17.92 74.03
C ARG A 711 -31.86 -18.62 73.01
N LEU A 712 -31.63 -19.90 72.75
CA LEU A 712 -32.43 -20.74 71.87
C LEU A 712 -33.91 -20.74 72.32
N VAL A 713 -34.17 -21.02 73.60
CA VAL A 713 -35.53 -21.06 74.15
C VAL A 713 -36.21 -19.69 74.08
N THR A 714 -35.47 -18.62 74.39
CA THR A 714 -36.02 -17.26 74.34
C THR A 714 -36.41 -16.87 72.91
N ARG A 715 -35.62 -17.25 71.91
CA ARG A 715 -35.91 -16.98 70.49
C ARG A 715 -37.07 -17.80 69.96
N VAL A 716 -37.13 -19.10 70.25
CA VAL A 716 -38.22 -19.97 69.79
C VAL A 716 -39.56 -19.53 70.37
N LEU A 717 -39.59 -19.09 71.63
CA LEU A 717 -40.79 -18.56 72.27
C LEU A 717 -41.26 -17.20 71.73
N SER A 718 -40.41 -16.51 70.96
CA SER A 718 -40.78 -15.27 70.27
C SER A 718 -41.40 -15.51 68.89
N LEU A 719 -41.35 -16.75 68.38
CA LEU A 719 -41.91 -17.13 67.09
C LEU A 719 -43.30 -17.75 67.25
N ASP A 720 -44.13 -17.62 66.21
CA ASP A 720 -45.45 -18.25 66.17
C ASP A 720 -45.34 -19.77 65.93
N HIS A 721 -45.84 -20.56 66.88
CA HIS A 721 -45.74 -22.02 66.88
C HIS A 721 -46.37 -22.69 65.65
N THR A 722 -47.38 -22.06 65.03
CA THR A 722 -48.10 -22.61 63.87
C THR A 722 -47.35 -22.45 62.55
N GLN A 723 -46.49 -21.45 62.44
CA GLN A 723 -45.71 -21.16 61.22
C GLN A 723 -44.33 -21.82 61.26
N HIS A 724 -43.76 -21.99 62.46
CA HIS A 724 -42.37 -22.44 62.67
C HIS A 724 -42.30 -23.77 63.44
N THR A 725 -43.07 -24.78 63.01
CA THR A 725 -43.16 -26.09 63.68
C THR A 725 -41.80 -26.82 63.71
N GLU A 726 -41.02 -26.70 62.65
CA GLU A 726 -39.69 -27.30 62.54
C GLU A 726 -38.67 -26.69 63.52
N ALA A 727 -38.75 -25.38 63.78
CA ALA A 727 -37.88 -24.70 64.75
C ALA A 727 -38.16 -25.17 66.18
N TYR A 728 -39.44 -25.31 66.55
CA TYR A 728 -39.81 -25.90 67.84
C TYR A 728 -39.30 -27.34 67.98
N ASP A 729 -39.41 -28.14 66.92
CA ASP A 729 -38.96 -29.54 66.89
C ASP A 729 -37.44 -29.66 67.13
N VAL A 730 -36.64 -28.81 66.49
CA VAL A 730 -35.18 -28.76 66.69
C VAL A 730 -34.83 -28.29 68.11
N ALA A 731 -35.55 -27.29 68.64
CA ALA A 731 -35.24 -26.69 69.93
C ALA A 731 -35.53 -27.60 71.13
N TRP A 732 -36.66 -28.31 71.16
CA TRP A 732 -36.93 -29.25 72.26
C TRP A 732 -35.98 -30.45 72.21
N ARG A 733 -35.62 -30.93 71.01
CA ARG A 733 -34.68 -32.05 70.83
C ARG A 733 -33.29 -31.71 71.32
N THR A 734 -32.76 -30.54 70.98
CA THR A 734 -31.44 -30.09 71.45
C THR A 734 -31.42 -29.90 72.96
N CYS A 735 -32.42 -29.24 73.54
CA CYS A 735 -32.57 -29.13 75.01
C CYS A 735 -32.61 -30.52 75.67
N PHE A 736 -33.35 -31.46 75.10
CA PHE A 736 -33.45 -32.82 75.61
C PHE A 736 -32.13 -33.61 75.52
N GLN A 737 -31.41 -33.53 74.39
CA GLN A 737 -30.12 -34.20 74.21
C GLN A 737 -29.04 -33.63 75.14
N LEU A 738 -29.03 -32.31 75.33
CA LEU A 738 -28.12 -31.63 76.25
C LEU A 738 -28.33 -32.11 77.70
N ALA A 739 -29.58 -32.19 78.12
CA ALA A 739 -29.95 -32.59 79.47
C ALA A 739 -29.68 -34.09 79.76
N LYS A 740 -29.66 -34.92 78.70
CA LYS A 740 -29.41 -36.36 78.79
C LYS A 740 -27.97 -36.74 79.10
N GLN A 741 -26.97 -35.87 78.91
CA GLN A 741 -25.54 -36.19 79.10
C GLN A 741 -25.11 -36.04 80.58
N PRO A 742 -24.95 -37.12 81.37
CA PRO A 742 -24.75 -37.00 82.82
C PRO A 742 -23.32 -36.62 83.24
N TRP A 743 -22.34 -36.78 82.36
CA TRP A 743 -20.92 -36.54 82.61
C TRP A 743 -20.50 -35.08 82.35
N MET A 744 -21.41 -34.27 81.77
CA MET A 744 -21.13 -32.89 81.38
C MET A 744 -21.37 -31.88 82.51
N TRP A 745 -22.20 -32.21 83.50
CA TRP A 745 -22.70 -31.24 84.48
C TRP A 745 -21.97 -31.36 85.82
N PRO A 746 -21.25 -30.32 86.29
CA PRO A 746 -20.67 -30.30 87.63
C PRO A 746 -21.73 -30.14 88.74
N ASP A 747 -22.86 -29.51 88.43
CA ASP A 747 -24.00 -29.29 89.35
C ASP A 747 -25.29 -29.91 88.82
N HIS A 748 -26.09 -30.53 89.70
CA HIS A 748 -27.37 -31.16 89.35
C HIS A 748 -28.50 -30.17 89.01
N ARG A 749 -28.34 -28.88 89.32
CA ARG A 749 -29.38 -27.85 89.12
C ARG A 749 -29.53 -27.45 87.64
N ALA A 750 -28.42 -27.33 86.93
CA ALA A 750 -28.37 -26.97 85.53
C ALA A 750 -29.12 -27.96 84.59
N PRO A 751 -28.94 -29.30 84.68
CA PRO A 751 -29.69 -30.23 83.84
C PRO A 751 -31.19 -30.21 84.13
N THR A 752 -31.62 -30.01 85.39
CA THR A 752 -33.05 -29.87 85.72
C THR A 752 -33.69 -28.65 85.06
N GLN A 753 -32.96 -27.53 84.98
CA GLN A 753 -33.40 -26.34 84.28
C GLN A 753 -33.56 -26.57 82.77
N VAL A 754 -32.57 -27.20 82.13
CA VAL A 754 -32.62 -27.51 80.69
C VAL A 754 -33.73 -28.52 80.35
N PHE A 755 -33.97 -29.52 81.21
CA PHE A 755 -35.15 -30.39 81.08
C PHE A 755 -36.47 -29.62 81.22
N GLY A 756 -36.52 -28.62 82.09
CA GLY A 756 -37.66 -27.71 82.20
C GLY A 756 -37.90 -26.92 80.91
N HIS A 757 -36.82 -26.48 80.26
CA HIS A 757 -36.90 -25.86 78.93
C HIS A 757 -37.39 -26.84 77.85
N ALA A 758 -36.93 -28.10 77.86
CA ALA A 758 -37.41 -29.13 76.94
C ALA A 758 -38.91 -29.44 77.13
N LEU A 759 -39.40 -29.55 78.37
CA LEU A 759 -40.83 -29.78 78.66
C LEU A 759 -41.72 -28.63 78.20
N ARG A 760 -41.21 -27.40 78.23
CA ARG A 760 -41.93 -26.20 77.78
C ARG A 760 -42.09 -26.15 76.25
N LEU A 761 -41.14 -26.71 75.51
CA LEU A 761 -41.10 -26.65 74.05
C LEU A 761 -41.59 -27.94 73.36
N ALA A 762 -41.63 -29.06 74.06
CA ALA A 762 -41.93 -30.36 73.46
C ALA A 762 -43.39 -30.53 73.05
N PRO A 763 -43.67 -31.23 71.92
CA PRO A 763 -45.02 -31.63 71.56
C PRO A 763 -45.56 -32.65 72.59
N PRO A 764 -46.90 -32.73 72.76
CA PRO A 764 -47.53 -33.51 73.83
C PRO A 764 -47.15 -35.00 73.82
N GLU A 765 -46.80 -35.54 72.66
CA GLU A 765 -46.39 -36.94 72.46
C GLU A 765 -45.06 -37.31 73.15
N HIS A 766 -44.15 -36.34 73.33
CA HIS A 766 -42.81 -36.58 73.88
C HIS A 766 -42.66 -36.14 75.35
N ILE A 767 -43.70 -35.58 75.98
CA ILE A 767 -43.63 -35.15 77.38
C ILE A 767 -43.38 -36.34 78.32
N SER A 768 -43.99 -37.50 78.04
CA SER A 768 -43.82 -38.72 78.86
C SER A 768 -42.39 -39.27 78.83
N THR A 769 -41.72 -39.21 77.68
CA THR A 769 -40.32 -39.66 77.52
C THR A 769 -39.34 -38.71 78.20
N ILE A 770 -39.66 -37.41 78.24
CA ILE A 770 -38.86 -36.41 78.95
C ILE A 770 -39.01 -36.57 80.48
N LEU A 771 -40.23 -36.79 80.98
CA LEU A 771 -40.48 -36.97 82.42
C LEU A 771 -39.84 -38.26 82.98
N THR A 772 -39.86 -39.35 82.21
CA THR A 772 -39.24 -40.62 82.61
C THR A 772 -37.71 -40.54 82.70
N THR A 773 -37.07 -39.73 81.86
CA THR A 773 -35.61 -39.51 81.90
C THR A 773 -35.17 -38.48 82.95
N LEU A 774 -36.04 -37.54 83.35
CA LEU A 774 -35.80 -36.59 84.44
C LEU A 774 -35.95 -37.22 85.84
N ALA A 775 -36.84 -38.21 86.01
CA ALA A 775 -37.11 -38.88 87.28
C ALA A 775 -35.85 -39.30 88.09
N PRO A 776 -34.83 -39.96 87.50
CA PRO A 776 -33.62 -40.34 88.25
C PRO A 776 -32.73 -39.17 88.68
N LEU A 777 -32.81 -38.00 88.03
CA LEU A 777 -32.04 -36.80 88.38
C LEU A 777 -32.74 -35.97 89.47
N ALA A 778 -34.07 -35.89 89.44
CA ALA A 778 -34.87 -35.24 90.49
C ALA A 778 -34.72 -35.93 91.85
N VAL A 779 -34.54 -37.27 91.85
CA VAL A 779 -34.26 -38.06 93.06
C VAL A 779 -32.84 -37.82 93.60
N ARG A 780 -31.87 -37.46 92.74
CA ARG A 780 -30.49 -37.12 93.18
C ARG A 780 -30.38 -35.68 93.68
N ALA A 781 -31.13 -34.74 93.11
CA ALA A 781 -31.15 -33.33 93.54
C ALA A 781 -31.83 -33.13 94.91
N SER A 782 -32.71 -34.04 95.31
CA SER A 782 -33.37 -34.06 96.63
C SER A 782 -32.53 -34.72 97.74
N HIS A 783 -31.29 -35.14 97.45
CA HIS A 783 -30.31 -35.58 98.44
C HIS A 783 -29.18 -34.56 98.57
N PRO A 784 -28.93 -33.98 99.77
CA PRO A 784 -27.79 -33.08 99.97
C PRO A 784 -26.47 -33.86 99.82
N PRO A 785 -25.36 -33.21 99.40
CA PRO A 785 -24.08 -33.88 99.35
C PRO A 785 -23.65 -34.22 100.79
N THR A 786 -23.56 -35.52 101.09
CA THR A 786 -22.86 -36.02 102.27
C THR A 786 -21.37 -35.79 102.07
N ILE A 787 -20.86 -34.73 102.71
CA ILE A 787 -19.45 -34.44 102.88
C ILE A 787 -18.82 -35.59 103.68
N PRO A 788 -17.82 -36.33 103.18
CA PRO A 788 -16.89 -37.02 104.05
C PRO A 788 -15.89 -35.99 104.56
N ARG A 789 -15.96 -35.66 105.85
CA ARG A 789 -14.88 -34.99 106.57
C ARG A 789 -13.64 -35.89 106.53
N ARG A 790 -12.61 -35.46 105.81
CA ARG A 790 -11.22 -35.85 106.07
C ARG A 790 -10.43 -34.56 106.24
N ASP A 791 -10.08 -34.31 107.49
CA ASP A 791 -8.97 -33.54 108.05
C ASP A 791 -8.46 -32.32 107.27
N ALA A 792 -8.64 -31.17 107.92
CA ALA A 792 -8.03 -29.90 107.58
C ALA A 792 -6.51 -29.96 107.64
N GLN A 793 -5.84 -29.47 106.59
CA GLN A 793 -4.70 -28.56 106.66
C GLN A 793 -4.33 -28.05 105.25
N PRO A 794 -3.67 -26.88 105.12
CA PRO A 794 -4.32 -25.64 104.71
C PRO A 794 -4.01 -25.24 103.25
N THR A 795 -4.85 -24.33 102.75
CA THR A 795 -4.70 -23.58 101.50
C THR A 795 -3.31 -22.97 101.32
N HIS A 796 -2.55 -23.47 100.34
CA HIS A 796 -1.37 -22.81 99.78
C HIS A 796 -1.44 -22.82 98.25
N ALA A 797 -2.40 -22.06 97.71
CA ALA A 797 -2.38 -21.62 96.30
C ALA A 797 -2.09 -20.12 96.16
N TRP A 798 -2.11 -19.36 97.26
CA TRP A 798 -1.65 -17.96 97.32
C TRP A 798 -0.14 -17.82 97.59
N SER A 799 0.61 -18.92 97.74
CA SER A 799 2.08 -18.92 97.95
C SER A 799 2.90 -19.26 96.70
N ARG A 800 2.31 -19.26 95.50
CA ARG A 800 3.05 -19.22 94.21
C ARG A 800 2.88 -17.91 93.45
N LEU A 801 2.05 -17.00 93.96
CA LEU A 801 1.77 -15.69 93.35
C LEU A 801 2.47 -14.52 94.06
N LEU A 802 3.21 -14.75 95.15
CA LEU A 802 3.90 -13.69 95.90
C LEU A 802 5.28 -14.08 96.46
N THR A 803 6.05 -14.91 95.75
CA THR A 803 7.50 -15.02 95.99
C THR A 803 8.28 -14.96 94.69
N ARG A 804 9.04 -13.85 94.55
CA ARG A 804 9.93 -13.38 93.46
C ARG A 804 9.27 -12.31 92.59
N THR A 805 9.30 -11.03 92.97
CA THR A 805 10.44 -10.08 92.95
C THR A 805 11.29 -10.19 91.70
N GLU A 806 11.01 -9.25 90.79
CA GLU A 806 11.89 -8.46 89.94
C GLU A 806 13.32 -8.95 89.66
N GLU A 807 13.64 -8.76 88.38
CA GLU A 807 14.96 -8.61 87.76
C GLU A 807 15.70 -9.85 87.22
N GLN A 808 15.95 -9.74 85.90
CA GLN A 808 16.92 -10.43 85.05
C GLN A 808 16.50 -11.84 84.58
N SER A 809 16.53 -12.19 83.28
CA SER A 809 17.29 -11.63 82.16
C SER A 809 16.59 -11.93 80.83
N THR A 810 16.52 -10.89 80.02
CA THR A 810 16.03 -10.75 78.65
C THR A 810 16.86 -11.50 77.59
N ALA A 811 17.46 -12.65 77.89
CA ALA A 811 18.51 -13.22 77.03
C ALA A 811 18.26 -14.61 76.42
N GLN A 812 17.14 -15.31 76.68
CA GLN A 812 17.00 -16.71 76.20
C GLN A 812 15.68 -17.09 75.52
N LEU A 813 14.71 -16.17 75.41
CA LEU A 813 13.52 -16.36 74.56
C LEU A 813 13.53 -15.50 73.29
N LEU A 814 14.57 -14.67 73.12
CA LEU A 814 14.79 -13.88 71.90
C LEU A 814 15.61 -14.63 70.84
N ASP A 815 16.19 -15.80 71.13
CA ASP A 815 16.99 -16.55 70.15
C ASP A 815 16.21 -17.59 69.34
N SER A 816 14.94 -17.87 69.66
CA SER A 816 14.07 -18.73 68.81
C SER A 816 12.99 -17.96 68.05
N VAL A 817 12.76 -16.68 68.36
CA VAL A 817 11.80 -15.81 67.65
C VAL A 817 12.51 -14.84 66.69
N ALA A 818 13.83 -14.64 66.81
CA ALA A 818 14.61 -13.77 65.92
C ALA A 818 15.11 -14.43 64.62
N THR A 819 14.92 -15.74 64.41
CA THR A 819 15.41 -16.44 63.20
C THR A 819 14.35 -16.74 62.13
N GLN A 820 13.06 -16.41 62.35
CA GLN A 820 12.00 -16.69 61.36
C GLN A 820 11.24 -15.47 60.79
N HIS A 821 11.44 -14.24 61.27
CA HIS A 821 10.76 -13.05 60.71
C HIS A 821 11.63 -11.78 60.54
N ALA A 822 12.92 -11.94 60.25
CA ALA A 822 13.87 -10.81 60.19
C ALA A 822 13.94 -9.94 58.91
N PRO A 823 13.34 -10.23 57.72
CA PRO A 823 13.45 -9.31 56.57
C PRO A 823 12.21 -8.45 56.28
N ASN A 824 11.12 -8.54 57.07
CA ASN A 824 9.88 -7.80 56.79
C ASN A 824 9.60 -6.65 57.79
N ALA A 825 9.99 -6.77 59.05
CA ALA A 825 9.82 -5.68 60.03
C ALA A 825 10.77 -4.48 59.78
N ALA A 826 11.98 -4.73 59.24
CA ALA A 826 12.94 -3.67 58.89
C ALA A 826 12.56 -2.87 57.62
N ARG A 827 11.66 -3.40 56.78
CA ARG A 827 11.15 -2.72 55.58
C ARG A 827 9.99 -1.78 55.93
N MET A 828 9.12 -2.22 56.83
CA MET A 828 7.96 -1.47 57.30
C MET A 828 8.35 -0.29 58.20
N ALA A 829 9.45 -0.41 58.95
CA ALA A 829 10.01 0.69 59.73
C ALA A 829 10.72 1.76 58.88
N ARG A 830 11.24 1.43 57.68
CA ARG A 830 11.82 2.43 56.76
C ARG A 830 10.76 3.19 55.96
N SER A 831 9.66 2.54 55.57
CA SER A 831 8.57 3.22 54.84
C SER A 831 7.74 4.19 55.68
N LEU A 832 7.81 4.10 57.02
CA LEU A 832 7.11 5.02 57.93
C LEU A 832 7.92 6.28 58.26
N PHE A 833 9.23 6.32 57.99
CA PHE A 833 10.06 7.52 58.16
C PHE A 833 10.27 8.34 56.87
N ASP A 834 10.02 7.77 55.68
CA ASP A 834 10.16 8.50 54.40
C ASP A 834 8.91 9.29 53.97
N MET A 835 7.74 9.08 54.60
CA MET A 835 6.49 9.82 54.32
C MET A 835 6.32 11.10 55.17
N GLY A 836 7.33 11.48 55.96
CA GLY A 836 7.31 12.63 56.87
C GLY A 836 8.26 13.79 56.53
N ALA A 837 9.01 13.72 55.43
CA ALA A 837 10.12 14.66 55.15
C ALA A 837 9.93 15.58 53.92
N ALA A 838 8.70 15.80 53.43
CA ALA A 838 8.46 16.63 52.24
C ALA A 838 7.64 17.91 52.46
N TRP A 839 7.16 18.20 53.68
CA TRP A 839 6.16 19.26 53.90
C TRP A 839 6.54 20.38 54.89
N TRP A 840 7.83 20.57 55.21
CA TRP A 840 8.33 21.82 55.80
C TRP A 840 9.80 22.06 55.40
N ASN A 841 10.02 22.85 54.35
CA ASN A 841 11.16 23.78 54.18
C ASN A 841 10.88 24.67 52.95
N GLU A 842 10.19 25.78 53.17
CA GLU A 842 10.16 26.91 52.23
C GLU A 842 11.49 27.69 52.30
N ALA A 843 11.78 28.45 51.23
CA ALA A 843 12.82 29.48 51.05
C ALA A 843 14.12 29.07 50.31
N LYS A 844 14.02 29.02 48.98
CA LYS A 844 14.65 30.03 48.09
C LYS A 844 13.92 30.14 46.77
#